data_AF-A0A412FS06-F1
#
_entry.id   AF-A0A412FS06-F1
#
_cell.length_a   1.000
_cell.length_b   1.000
_cell.length_c   1.000
_cell.angle_alpha   90.00
_cell.angle_beta   90.00
_cell.angle_gamma   90.00
#
_symmetry.space_group_name_H-M   'P 1'
#
loop_
_entity.id
_entity.type
_entity.pdbx_description
1 polymer ?
#
loop_
_entity_poly.entity_id
_entity_poly.type
_entity_poly.pdbx_seq_one_letter_code
_entity_poly.pdbx_strand_id
1 'polypeptide(L)'
;MLKELSLTLFHNQELISLLLIEGVILIVSFMIYKSLKKKNEIIKTQSKETSAGKTVWNAFDSLICGTITLMFLVVAFWQLGDTELPHTRWQPTQPNESFVLQIEDGSSAFDRIYLLSGEGDNNALESGYQIGLRNVLIEGSNDLVDWDNISQIDNSSYLQWKIIEGQWNYHYLRITAGEKNNVINEIGLKRAGFNDFLPLTVYSSNPEDAYDPQLVIDEQSKLKIDPLYLNETYFDEIYHVRNAQEIAEGQVMYAFVHPLLGTQVIAFFIKLLGSNPFAWRVGGVLFSAAMIPLLYDLCRRLFNKTFYAALGAVFLACDFMHLTTARIATLEPFSVFFILLMTYFMIRYCLMNFYVDDFKKSLGLLAVAGISMGIGVSVKWTGVYAGMGLAVLFFSSLIRRYVEYRQAKQSKEPTALEKHKIEVFPKYCWITLLWCCLWFVLIPLIIYALSYLPCVINRGEGWSLAGVFKQTMGMYNYHANLDATHPFQSVWWQWILDARPIWYYHHISENLVYTISAFGNPLIWWSGFFAILFCAYEFIRNKTKTAGMILLCYFAQLIPWMLVTRCVFIYHYYPSVPFLIVALVYGLKCLIDKDARYEKRIKIFALACILLFVLFLPATAGFGTTQAYIDGFMRWFPSWYFG
;
A
#
# COMPACT_ATOMS: atom_id res chain seq x y z
N MET A 1 -15.70 32.85 1.98
CA MET A 1 -16.39 31.99 1.00
C MET A 1 -15.71 30.64 0.74
N LEU A 2 -14.50 30.57 0.15
CA LEU A 2 -13.88 29.26 -0.13
C LEU A 2 -13.54 28.50 1.15
N LYS A 3 -12.80 29.11 2.09
CA LYS A 3 -12.49 28.55 3.44
C LYS A 3 -13.74 28.08 4.19
N GLU A 4 -14.81 28.87 4.12
CA GLU A 4 -16.11 28.53 4.74
C GLU A 4 -16.74 27.29 4.12
N LEU A 5 -16.57 27.01 2.82
CA LEU A 5 -17.14 25.83 2.17
C LEU A 5 -16.51 24.52 2.68
N SER A 6 -15.18 24.47 2.84
CA SER A 6 -14.52 23.28 3.41
C SER A 6 -14.74 23.15 4.90
N LEU A 7 -14.85 24.27 5.61
CA LEU A 7 -15.30 24.24 7.00
C LEU A 7 -16.73 23.70 7.09
N THR A 8 -17.62 24.08 6.17
CA THR A 8 -19.01 23.59 6.15
C THR A 8 -19.10 22.11 5.80
N LEU A 9 -18.31 21.63 4.83
CA LEU A 9 -18.35 20.24 4.40
C LEU A 9 -17.57 19.28 5.32
N PHE A 10 -16.44 19.73 5.90
CA PHE A 10 -15.51 18.86 6.62
C PHE A 10 -14.87 19.50 7.86
N HIS A 11 -15.18 20.74 8.23
CA HIS A 11 -14.44 21.51 9.24
C HIS A 11 -12.91 21.54 9.02
N ASN A 12 -12.46 21.22 7.81
CA ASN A 12 -11.05 21.07 7.46
C ASN A 12 -10.60 22.28 6.61
N GLN A 13 -9.47 22.91 6.94
CA GLN A 13 -9.00 24.08 6.18
C GLN A 13 -8.18 23.72 4.93
N GLU A 14 -7.75 22.47 4.81
CA GLU A 14 -6.76 22.03 3.81
C GLU A 14 -7.36 21.50 2.53
N LEU A 15 -8.57 20.92 2.60
CA LEU A 15 -9.19 20.31 1.43
C LEU A 15 -9.37 21.32 0.28
N ILE A 16 -9.68 22.59 0.55
CA ILE A 16 -9.75 23.61 -0.52
C ILE A 16 -8.39 23.79 -1.18
N SER A 17 -7.32 23.87 -0.39
CA SER A 17 -5.97 24.05 -0.94
C SER A 17 -5.64 22.90 -1.88
N LEU A 18 -5.95 21.66 -1.47
CA LEU A 18 -5.82 20.49 -2.31
C LEU A 18 -6.66 20.62 -3.59
N LEU A 19 -7.97 20.91 -3.48
CA LEU A 19 -8.87 21.04 -4.63
C LEU A 19 -8.50 22.19 -5.58
N LEU A 20 -7.91 23.27 -5.08
CA LEU A 20 -7.40 24.37 -5.91
C LEU A 20 -6.18 23.92 -6.72
N ILE A 21 -5.25 23.17 -6.12
CA ILE A 21 -4.10 22.60 -6.82
C ILE A 21 -4.58 21.64 -7.92
N GLU A 22 -5.51 20.74 -7.60
CA GLU A 22 -6.16 19.85 -8.56
C GLU A 22 -6.82 20.62 -9.72
N GLY A 23 -7.53 21.71 -9.40
CA GLY A 23 -8.14 22.59 -10.39
C GLY A 23 -7.12 23.25 -11.33
N VAL A 24 -5.98 23.72 -10.80
CA VAL A 24 -4.89 24.30 -11.61
C VAL A 24 -4.30 23.24 -12.55
N ILE A 25 -4.05 22.03 -12.06
CA ILE A 25 -3.53 20.92 -12.88
C ILE A 25 -4.49 20.64 -14.04
N LEU A 26 -5.80 20.54 -13.77
CA LEU A 26 -6.81 20.31 -14.81
C LEU A 26 -6.86 21.45 -15.84
N ILE A 27 -6.79 22.71 -15.40
CA ILE A 27 -6.79 23.87 -16.31
C ILE A 27 -5.55 23.85 -17.21
N VAL A 28 -4.36 23.65 -16.65
CA VAL A 28 -3.11 23.59 -17.39
C VAL A 28 -3.13 22.44 -18.40
N SER A 29 -3.54 21.24 -17.96
CA SER A 29 -3.67 20.08 -18.84
C SER A 29 -4.71 20.32 -19.95
N PHE A 30 -5.81 21.00 -19.66
CA PHE A 30 -6.80 21.37 -20.68
C PHE A 30 -6.25 22.36 -21.71
N MET A 31 -5.44 23.34 -21.28
CA MET A 31 -4.75 24.26 -22.17
C MET A 31 -3.76 23.53 -23.10
N ILE A 32 -2.98 22.59 -22.56
CA ILE A 32 -2.07 21.75 -23.34
C ILE A 32 -2.88 20.88 -24.33
N TYR A 33 -3.97 20.27 -23.88
CA TYR A 33 -4.87 19.48 -24.72
C TYR A 33 -5.39 20.29 -25.91
N LYS A 34 -5.87 21.53 -25.67
CA LYS A 34 -6.36 22.42 -26.73
C LYS A 34 -5.26 22.75 -27.74
N SER A 35 -4.03 22.97 -27.27
CA SER A 35 -2.85 23.21 -28.13
C SER A 35 -2.51 21.99 -28.99
N LEU A 36 -2.47 20.80 -28.39
CA LEU A 36 -2.24 19.53 -29.10
C LEU A 36 -3.32 19.25 -30.14
N LYS A 37 -4.60 19.48 -29.79
CA LYS A 37 -5.72 19.31 -30.71
C LYS A 37 -5.60 20.22 -31.93
N LYS A 38 -5.28 21.50 -31.73
CA LYS A 38 -5.03 22.44 -32.83
C LYS A 38 -3.87 21.99 -33.72
N LYS A 39 -2.76 21.51 -33.16
CA LYS A 39 -1.62 20.97 -33.94
C LYS A 39 -2.00 19.71 -34.73
N ASN A 40 -2.75 18.79 -34.15
CA ASN A 40 -3.18 17.56 -34.85
C ASN A 40 -4.22 17.80 -35.94
N GLU A 41 -5.07 18.82 -35.81
CA GLU A 41 -5.96 19.27 -36.90
C GLU A 41 -5.16 19.81 -38.10
N ILE A 42 -3.97 20.39 -37.86
CA ILE A 42 -3.06 20.88 -38.92
C ILE A 42 -2.29 19.71 -39.60
N ILE A 43 -2.00 18.63 -38.88
CA ILE A 43 -1.15 17.50 -39.35
C ILE A 43 -1.96 16.38 -40.03
N LYS A 44 -3.29 16.39 -39.95
CA LYS A 44 -4.19 15.33 -40.45
C LYS A 44 -4.15 15.06 -41.97
N THR A 45 -3.29 15.72 -42.74
CA THR A 45 -3.15 15.51 -44.18
C THR A 45 -2.37 14.25 -44.57
N GLN A 46 -1.66 13.56 -43.67
CA GLN A 46 -1.03 12.26 -43.98
C GLN A 46 -0.84 11.39 -42.72
N SER A 47 -1.56 10.27 -42.59
CA SER A 47 -0.99 9.01 -42.07
C SER A 47 -1.99 7.84 -42.09
N LYS A 48 -1.43 6.67 -42.39
CA LYS A 48 -2.08 5.35 -42.55
C LYS A 48 -2.38 4.68 -41.21
N GLU A 49 -3.45 3.89 -41.20
CA GLU A 49 -3.82 2.96 -40.13
C GLU A 49 -2.75 1.89 -39.89
N THR A 50 -2.45 1.62 -38.61
CA THR A 50 -1.58 0.52 -38.17
C THR A 50 -2.39 -0.63 -37.58
N SER A 51 -1.89 -1.85 -37.77
CA SER A 51 -2.55 -3.10 -37.42
C SER A 51 -2.80 -3.28 -35.92
N ALA A 52 -3.90 -3.98 -35.61
CA ALA A 52 -4.32 -4.37 -34.27
C ALA A 52 -3.19 -5.09 -33.52
N GLY A 53 -2.75 -4.52 -32.40
CA GLY A 53 -1.69 -5.06 -31.53
C GLY A 53 -0.55 -4.08 -31.22
N LYS A 54 -0.38 -3.03 -32.02
CA LYS A 54 0.60 -1.96 -31.81
C LYS A 54 -0.09 -0.65 -31.40
N THR A 55 -0.73 -0.63 -30.23
CA THR A 55 -1.24 0.64 -29.68
C THR A 55 -0.07 1.43 -29.13
N VAL A 56 0.40 2.41 -29.89
CA VAL A 56 1.40 3.39 -29.47
C VAL A 56 0.67 4.55 -28.79
N TRP A 57 1.18 5.00 -27.64
CA TRP A 57 0.65 6.19 -26.98
C TRP A 57 0.82 7.39 -27.92
N ASN A 58 -0.26 8.12 -28.16
CA ASN A 58 -0.17 9.43 -28.78
C ASN A 58 0.06 10.50 -27.70
N ALA A 59 0.30 11.75 -28.12
CA ALA A 59 0.50 12.86 -27.19
C ALA A 59 -0.69 13.08 -26.23
N PHE A 60 -1.92 12.73 -26.64
CA PHE A 60 -3.09 12.80 -25.75
C PHE A 60 -3.09 11.70 -24.70
N ASP A 61 -2.68 10.48 -25.05
CA ASP A 61 -2.54 9.38 -24.09
C ASP A 61 -1.54 9.78 -22.99
N SER A 62 -0.37 10.30 -23.37
CA SER A 62 0.64 10.78 -22.42
C SER A 62 0.12 11.92 -21.54
N LEU A 63 -0.58 12.91 -22.13
CA LEU A 63 -1.12 14.04 -21.38
C LEU A 63 -2.21 13.59 -20.38
N ILE A 64 -3.16 12.78 -20.82
CA ILE A 64 -4.29 12.34 -19.98
C ILE A 64 -3.77 11.46 -18.85
N CYS A 65 -2.95 10.45 -19.18
CA CYS A 65 -2.37 9.57 -18.17
C CYS A 65 -1.50 10.36 -17.19
N GLY A 66 -0.62 11.23 -17.69
CA GLY A 66 0.23 12.07 -16.85
C GLY A 66 -0.56 13.00 -15.93
N THR A 67 -1.68 13.55 -16.42
CA THR A 67 -2.59 14.37 -15.60
C THR A 67 -3.19 13.54 -14.46
N ILE A 68 -3.79 12.38 -14.77
CA ILE A 68 -4.41 11.52 -13.76
C ILE A 68 -3.39 11.07 -12.71
N THR A 69 -2.19 10.66 -13.14
CA THR A 69 -1.11 10.27 -12.24
C THR A 69 -0.64 11.44 -11.37
N LEU A 70 -0.50 12.65 -11.93
CA LEU A 70 -0.10 13.83 -11.16
C LEU A 70 -1.14 14.22 -10.11
N MET A 71 -2.43 14.21 -10.48
CA MET A 71 -3.52 14.45 -9.55
C MET A 71 -3.52 13.42 -8.40
N PHE A 72 -3.37 12.13 -8.73
CA PHE A 72 -3.23 11.10 -7.69
C PHE A 72 -2.03 11.35 -6.77
N LEU A 73 -0.86 11.70 -7.33
CA LEU A 73 0.34 12.00 -6.55
C LEU A 73 0.15 13.17 -5.60
N VAL A 74 -0.54 14.23 -6.03
CA VAL A 74 -0.82 15.40 -5.20
C VAL A 74 -1.67 15.02 -4.00
N VAL A 75 -2.76 14.28 -4.20
CA VAL A 75 -3.60 13.76 -3.09
C VAL A 75 -2.82 12.78 -2.23
N ALA A 76 -2.09 11.83 -2.83
CA ALA A 76 -1.37 10.80 -2.10
C ALA A 76 -0.22 11.36 -1.26
N PHE A 77 0.48 12.41 -1.70
CA PHE A 77 1.53 13.08 -0.94
C PHE A 77 1.02 14.12 0.06
N TRP A 78 -0.22 14.59 -0.08
CA TRP A 78 -0.77 15.62 0.80
C TRP A 78 -0.75 15.15 2.25
N GLN A 79 0.06 15.76 3.11
CA GLN A 79 0.25 15.31 4.49
C GLN A 79 0.49 13.81 4.60
N LEU A 80 1.50 13.30 3.89
CA LEU A 80 1.84 11.88 3.95
C LEU A 80 2.40 11.48 5.33
N GLY A 81 3.14 12.39 5.95
CA GLY A 81 3.77 12.23 7.26
C GLY A 81 4.80 13.34 7.48
N ASP A 82 5.18 13.55 8.73
CA ASP A 82 6.24 14.48 9.08
C ASP A 82 7.61 13.93 8.65
N THR A 83 8.53 14.85 8.36
CA THR A 83 9.92 14.53 7.99
C THR A 83 10.85 14.43 9.21
N GLU A 84 10.29 14.57 10.41
CA GLU A 84 11.01 14.53 11.68
C GLU A 84 10.22 13.69 12.69
N LEU A 85 10.94 12.94 13.52
CA LEU A 85 10.43 12.20 14.68
C LEU A 85 11.59 12.06 15.69
N PRO A 86 11.32 11.94 17.00
CA PRO A 86 12.40 11.64 17.94
C PRO A 86 13.08 10.29 17.66
N HIS A 87 14.39 10.23 17.82
CA HIS A 87 15.27 9.12 17.44
C HIS A 87 16.29 8.75 18.49
N THR A 88 16.73 9.72 19.30
CA THR A 88 17.54 9.43 20.48
C THR A 88 16.76 8.53 21.42
N ARG A 89 17.49 7.74 22.23
CA ARG A 89 16.87 6.71 23.05
C ARG A 89 17.62 6.52 24.34
N TRP A 90 16.85 6.37 25.41
CA TRP A 90 17.31 5.79 26.66
C TRP A 90 16.80 4.36 26.78
N GLN A 91 17.68 3.48 27.24
CA GLN A 91 17.38 2.08 27.49
C GLN A 91 17.98 1.66 28.83
N PRO A 92 17.19 1.04 29.73
CA PRO A 92 17.71 0.47 30.96
C PRO A 92 18.65 -0.71 30.66
N THR A 93 19.74 -0.78 31.42
CA THR A 93 20.68 -1.90 31.44
C THR A 93 20.17 -3.07 32.30
N GLN A 94 19.29 -2.79 33.26
CA GLN A 94 18.69 -3.76 34.17
C GLN A 94 17.22 -3.45 34.49
N PRO A 95 16.41 -4.44 34.89
CA PRO A 95 15.05 -4.19 35.36
C PRO A 95 15.01 -3.23 36.55
N ASN A 96 13.99 -2.37 36.59
CA ASN A 96 13.75 -1.33 37.59
C ASN A 96 14.82 -0.22 37.66
N GLU A 97 15.61 -0.05 36.60
CA GLU A 97 16.46 1.13 36.46
C GLU A 97 15.57 2.38 36.29
N SER A 98 15.98 3.49 36.92
CA SER A 98 15.17 4.71 36.97
C SER A 98 16.01 5.96 36.82
N PHE A 99 15.40 7.01 36.30
CA PHE A 99 15.97 8.36 36.27
C PHE A 99 14.94 9.39 36.75
N VAL A 100 15.41 10.58 37.13
CA VAL A 100 14.56 11.67 37.64
C VAL A 100 14.67 12.89 36.72
N LEU A 101 13.52 13.36 36.26
CA LEU A 101 13.36 14.61 35.54
C LEU A 101 12.93 15.72 36.51
N GLN A 102 13.42 16.93 36.27
CA GLN A 102 13.05 18.15 36.98
C GLN A 102 12.44 19.17 36.01
N ILE A 103 11.39 19.85 36.45
CA ILE A 103 10.76 20.96 35.72
C ILE A 103 11.50 22.26 36.04
N GLU A 104 11.97 23.01 35.05
CA GLU A 104 12.84 24.18 35.31
C GLU A 104 12.10 25.45 35.74
N ASP A 105 10.91 25.71 35.21
CA ASP A 105 10.30 27.05 35.21
C ASP A 105 9.50 27.41 36.47
N GLY A 106 9.53 26.55 37.50
CA GLY A 106 8.77 26.74 38.75
C GLY A 106 7.25 26.66 38.59
N SER A 107 6.73 26.41 37.38
CA SER A 107 5.33 26.12 37.09
C SER A 107 5.15 24.61 36.95
N SER A 108 4.89 23.95 38.08
CA SER A 108 4.83 22.48 38.18
C SER A 108 3.52 21.84 37.70
N ALA A 109 2.55 22.63 37.23
CA ALA A 109 1.24 22.12 36.82
C ALA A 109 1.22 21.64 35.35
N PHE A 110 0.91 20.37 35.12
CA PHE A 110 0.76 19.76 33.80
C PHE A 110 -0.48 18.89 33.70
N ASP A 111 -1.03 18.78 32.49
CA ASP A 111 -2.27 18.05 32.21
C ASP A 111 -2.10 16.81 31.33
N ARG A 112 -0.93 16.66 30.69
CA ARG A 112 -0.61 15.49 29.87
C ARG A 112 0.87 15.10 29.95
N ILE A 113 1.12 13.79 29.97
CA ILE A 113 2.44 13.19 29.83
C ILE A 113 2.49 12.45 28.49
N TYR A 114 3.52 12.73 27.70
CA TYR A 114 3.78 12.11 26.41
C TYR A 114 4.96 11.19 26.55
N LEU A 115 4.85 9.96 26.07
CA LEU A 115 5.97 9.04 25.93
C LEU A 115 5.98 8.47 24.52
N LEU A 116 7.12 8.57 23.85
CA LEU A 116 7.38 7.85 22.61
C LEU A 116 8.29 6.66 22.91
N SER A 117 7.84 5.47 22.53
CA SER A 117 8.66 4.26 22.60
C SER A 117 9.25 3.90 21.24
N GLY A 118 10.49 3.46 21.21
CA GLY A 118 11.17 3.00 20.00
C GLY A 118 11.79 1.61 20.18
N GLU A 119 12.92 1.40 19.52
CA GLU A 119 13.66 0.14 19.49
C GLU A 119 15.08 0.34 20.01
N GLY A 120 15.58 -0.64 20.74
CA GLY A 120 16.83 -0.60 21.48
C GLY A 120 17.72 -1.80 21.18
N ASP A 121 18.91 -1.83 21.75
CA ASP A 121 19.96 -2.80 21.43
C ASP A 121 19.62 -4.25 21.87
N ASN A 122 18.67 -4.39 22.80
CA ASN A 122 18.29 -5.68 23.40
C ASN A 122 17.14 -6.42 22.69
N ASN A 123 16.49 -5.84 21.68
CA ASN A 123 15.17 -6.31 21.25
C ASN A 123 15.15 -7.39 20.15
N ALA A 124 16.30 -8.00 19.87
CA ALA A 124 16.40 -9.17 18.98
C ALA A 124 16.92 -10.44 19.67
N LEU A 125 16.57 -10.66 20.94
CA LEU A 125 16.98 -11.84 21.71
C LEU A 125 16.00 -13.02 21.54
N GLU A 126 16.53 -14.24 21.50
CA GLU A 126 15.78 -15.51 21.44
C GLU A 126 14.78 -15.73 22.60
N SER A 127 14.81 -14.90 23.65
CA SER A 127 14.11 -15.14 24.93
C SER A 127 13.02 -14.13 25.32
N GLY A 128 12.60 -13.19 24.47
CA GLY A 128 11.44 -12.36 24.80
C GLY A 128 11.07 -11.27 23.80
N TYR A 129 9.88 -11.40 23.21
CA TYR A 129 9.26 -10.38 22.36
C TYR A 129 8.74 -9.20 23.20
N GLN A 130 9.16 -7.98 22.86
CA GLN A 130 8.55 -6.76 23.40
C GLN A 130 8.25 -5.76 22.27
N ILE A 131 7.02 -5.25 22.27
CA ILE A 131 6.58 -4.09 21.48
C ILE A 131 6.14 -3.05 22.49
N GLY A 132 6.65 -1.83 22.33
CA GLY A 132 6.35 -0.72 23.22
C GLY A 132 6.88 -0.93 24.64
N LEU A 133 6.33 -0.16 25.57
CA LEU A 133 6.69 -0.13 26.98
C LEU A 133 5.88 -1.14 27.78
N ARG A 134 6.54 -1.73 28.78
CA ARG A 134 5.95 -2.64 29.76
C ARG A 134 6.43 -2.30 31.16
N ASN A 135 5.50 -2.27 32.11
CA ASN A 135 5.77 -2.00 33.52
C ASN A 135 6.63 -0.73 33.72
N VAL A 136 6.40 0.33 32.93
CA VAL A 136 7.06 1.62 33.15
C VAL A 136 6.24 2.40 34.17
N LEU A 137 6.83 2.63 35.34
CA LEU A 137 6.21 3.35 36.43
C LEU A 137 6.62 4.84 36.37
N ILE A 138 5.63 5.72 36.47
CA ILE A 138 5.80 7.17 36.54
C ILE A 138 5.32 7.64 37.90
N GLU A 139 6.19 8.34 38.62
CA GLU A 139 5.90 8.88 39.95
C GLU A 139 6.22 10.37 40.02
N GLY A 140 5.44 11.12 40.79
CA GLY A 140 5.62 12.56 41.01
C GLY A 140 6.08 12.86 42.43
N SER A 141 6.93 13.87 42.60
CA SER A 141 7.36 14.36 43.91
C SER A 141 7.62 15.86 43.88
N ASN A 142 7.51 16.51 45.05
CA ASN A 142 7.89 17.91 45.25
C ASN A 142 9.12 18.07 46.17
N ASP A 143 9.57 17.00 46.82
CA ASP A 143 10.65 17.03 47.82
C ASP A 143 11.69 15.91 47.65
N LEU A 144 11.53 15.05 46.63
CA LEU A 144 12.35 13.86 46.33
C LEU A 144 12.27 12.73 47.37
N VAL A 145 11.45 12.88 48.41
CA VAL A 145 11.28 11.90 49.48
C VAL A 145 9.95 11.19 49.35
N ASP A 146 8.87 11.96 49.27
CA ASP A 146 7.52 11.43 49.12
C ASP A 146 7.18 11.36 47.62
N TRP A 147 6.87 10.15 47.16
CA TRP A 147 6.58 9.85 45.76
C TRP A 147 5.16 9.32 45.60
N ASP A 148 4.37 10.03 44.80
CA ASP A 148 3.02 9.61 44.43
C ASP A 148 3.05 8.86 43.09
N ASN A 149 2.34 7.74 43.01
CA ASN A 149 2.16 7.03 41.75
C ASN A 149 1.23 7.82 40.82
N ILE A 150 1.76 8.25 39.67
CA ILE A 150 0.98 8.94 38.63
C ILE A 150 0.33 7.92 37.71
N SER A 151 1.12 7.01 37.15
CA SER A 151 0.65 6.00 36.21
C SER A 151 1.64 4.86 36.06
N GLN A 152 1.12 3.68 35.73
CA GLN A 152 1.90 2.55 35.26
C GLN A 152 1.54 2.25 33.79
N ILE A 153 2.55 2.16 32.93
CA ILE A 153 2.38 1.89 31.49
C ILE A 153 2.72 0.44 31.23
N ASP A 154 1.68 -0.35 30.96
CA ASP A 154 1.81 -1.75 30.58
C ASP A 154 1.59 -2.00 29.08
N ASN A 155 1.23 -0.95 28.33
CA ASN A 155 1.06 -1.01 26.89
C ASN A 155 1.41 0.31 26.18
N SER A 156 2.27 0.20 25.18
CA SER A 156 2.41 1.19 24.10
C SER A 156 2.71 0.47 22.79
N SER A 157 2.88 1.22 21.70
CA SER A 157 3.27 0.67 20.41
C SER A 157 4.53 1.32 19.89
N TYR A 158 5.19 0.61 18.99
CA TYR A 158 6.45 1.03 18.41
C TYR A 158 6.31 2.34 17.62
N LEU A 159 7.00 3.41 18.04
CA LEU A 159 6.92 4.76 17.47
C LEU A 159 5.49 5.32 17.41
N GLN A 160 4.67 5.02 18.42
CA GLN A 160 3.36 5.60 18.63
C GLN A 160 3.32 6.34 19.96
N TRP A 161 2.71 7.54 19.98
CA TRP A 161 2.66 8.35 21.19
C TRP A 161 1.72 7.72 22.23
N LYS A 162 2.25 7.49 23.43
CA LYS A 162 1.45 7.19 24.61
C LYS A 162 1.18 8.49 25.36
N ILE A 163 -0.07 8.93 25.35
CA ILE A 163 -0.51 10.13 26.06
C ILE A 163 -1.29 9.72 27.31
N ILE A 164 -0.89 10.25 28.45
CA ILE A 164 -1.56 10.07 29.74
C ILE A 164 -2.17 11.41 30.11
N GLU A 165 -3.50 11.46 30.22
CA GLU A 165 -4.21 12.67 30.60
C GLU A 165 -4.51 12.68 32.11
N GLY A 166 -4.40 13.85 32.73
CA GLY A 166 -4.69 14.04 34.14
C GLY A 166 -4.52 15.48 34.56
N GLN A 167 -4.34 15.71 35.86
CA GLN A 167 -4.06 17.02 36.44
C GLN A 167 -3.08 16.81 37.58
N TRP A 168 -1.84 17.26 37.38
CA TRP A 168 -0.77 17.03 38.35
C TRP A 168 0.00 18.32 38.61
N ASN A 169 0.64 18.36 39.77
CA ASN A 169 1.42 19.50 40.21
C ASN A 169 2.66 19.00 40.98
N TYR A 170 3.69 18.60 40.24
CA TYR A 170 4.93 18.03 40.78
C TYR A 170 6.15 18.72 40.17
N HIS A 171 7.18 18.93 40.98
CA HIS A 171 8.45 19.50 40.52
C HIS A 171 9.40 18.46 39.93
N TYR A 172 9.27 17.20 40.37
CA TYR A 172 10.09 16.07 39.94
C TYR A 172 9.22 14.91 39.44
N LEU A 173 9.69 14.25 38.39
CA LEU A 173 9.12 12.99 37.91
C LEU A 173 10.19 11.91 37.91
N ARG A 174 9.90 10.76 38.52
CA ARG A 174 10.72 9.55 38.44
C ARG A 174 10.12 8.63 37.40
N ILE A 175 10.95 8.20 36.46
CA ILE A 175 10.60 7.22 35.43
C ILE A 175 11.37 5.95 35.76
N THR A 176 10.66 4.87 36.07
CA THR A 176 11.25 3.58 36.42
C THR A 176 10.87 2.55 35.37
N ALA A 177 11.85 1.98 34.68
CA ALA A 177 11.63 0.95 33.67
C ALA A 177 11.62 -0.43 34.31
N GLY A 178 10.43 -1.01 34.53
CA GLY A 178 10.30 -2.32 35.18
C GLY A 178 10.89 -3.49 34.39
N GLU A 179 11.07 -3.36 33.08
CA GLU A 179 11.74 -4.34 32.21
C GLU A 179 12.95 -3.74 31.49
N LYS A 180 14.02 -4.53 31.34
CA LYS A 180 15.28 -4.12 30.66
C LYS A 180 15.14 -3.86 29.14
N ASN A 181 14.04 -4.32 28.54
CA ASN A 181 13.77 -4.22 27.11
C ASN A 181 12.94 -2.97 26.76
N ASN A 182 12.55 -2.17 27.77
CA ASN A 182 11.93 -0.87 27.53
C ASN A 182 12.88 0.06 26.79
N VAL A 183 12.33 0.90 25.92
CA VAL A 183 13.10 1.90 25.18
C VAL A 183 12.24 3.13 25.08
N ILE A 184 12.74 4.24 25.60
CA ILE A 184 12.05 5.52 25.61
C ILE A 184 12.85 6.45 24.70
N ASN A 185 12.18 7.00 23.69
CA ASN A 185 12.78 7.93 22.74
C ASN A 185 12.59 9.38 23.16
N GLU A 186 11.44 9.72 23.73
CA GLU A 186 11.14 11.10 24.12
C GLU A 186 10.04 11.12 25.18
N ILE A 187 10.14 12.07 26.11
CA ILE A 187 9.13 12.38 27.13
C ILE A 187 8.79 13.86 27.06
N GLY A 188 7.49 14.20 27.03
CA GLY A 188 7.03 15.58 27.08
C GLY A 188 5.99 15.80 28.17
N LEU A 189 6.00 16.96 28.82
CA LEU A 189 4.95 17.37 29.76
C LEU A 189 4.24 18.60 29.21
N LYS A 190 2.95 18.49 28.91
CA LYS A 190 2.17 19.66 28.45
C LYS A 190 1.72 20.48 29.65
N ARG A 191 2.00 21.79 29.62
CA ARG A 191 1.60 22.72 30.67
C ARG A 191 0.08 22.78 30.81
N ALA A 192 -0.40 22.72 32.05
CA ALA A 192 -1.83 22.72 32.33
C ALA A 192 -2.51 24.00 31.80
N GLY A 193 -3.47 23.84 30.88
CA GLY A 193 -4.22 24.95 30.30
C GLY A 193 -3.51 25.76 29.22
N PHE A 194 -2.32 25.34 28.78
CA PHE A 194 -1.59 25.97 27.68
C PHE A 194 -1.22 24.96 26.58
N ASN A 195 -0.86 25.47 25.40
CA ASN A 195 -0.45 24.69 24.23
C ASN A 195 1.07 24.72 24.05
N ASP A 196 1.81 24.50 25.13
CA ASP A 196 3.27 24.40 25.18
C ASP A 196 3.71 23.26 26.11
N PHE A 197 4.97 22.85 25.94
CA PHE A 197 5.62 21.86 26.78
C PHE A 197 6.45 22.54 27.87
N LEU A 198 6.45 21.96 29.07
CA LEU A 198 7.28 22.41 30.18
C LEU A 198 8.76 22.09 29.89
N PRO A 199 9.69 23.00 30.23
CA PRO A 199 11.12 22.72 30.12
C PRO A 199 11.55 21.68 31.16
N LEU A 200 12.27 20.66 30.71
CA LEU A 200 12.73 19.54 31.51
C LEU A 200 14.26 19.50 31.55
N THR A 201 14.79 19.06 32.70
CA THR A 201 16.19 18.66 32.86
C THR A 201 16.30 17.33 33.59
N VAL A 202 17.42 16.64 33.42
CA VAL A 202 17.72 15.45 34.24
C VAL A 202 18.28 15.92 35.58
N TYR A 203 17.59 15.61 36.68
CA TYR A 203 18.00 16.01 38.03
C TYR A 203 19.27 15.26 38.49
N SER A 204 19.31 13.96 38.23
CA SER A 204 20.45 13.11 38.55
C SER A 204 20.55 11.97 37.54
N SER A 205 21.73 11.85 36.92
CA SER A 205 22.15 10.69 36.16
C SER A 205 23.41 10.09 36.79
N ASN A 206 23.58 8.78 36.69
CA ASN A 206 24.83 8.14 37.07
C ASN A 206 25.76 8.12 35.84
N PRO A 207 26.96 8.74 35.90
CA PRO A 207 27.86 8.83 34.74
C PRO A 207 28.35 7.48 34.19
N GLU A 208 28.20 6.40 34.97
CA GLU A 208 28.56 5.04 34.56
C GLU A 208 27.44 4.31 33.79
N ASP A 209 26.24 4.90 33.70
CA ASP A 209 25.12 4.29 32.97
C ASP A 209 25.40 4.26 31.46
N ALA A 210 25.00 3.17 30.80
CA ALA A 210 25.28 2.96 29.37
C ALA A 210 24.52 3.92 28.45
N TYR A 211 23.37 4.44 28.91
CA TYR A 211 22.53 5.38 28.17
C TYR A 211 22.22 6.59 29.05
N ASP A 212 22.51 7.78 28.55
CA ASP A 212 22.25 9.04 29.24
C ASP A 212 20.74 9.34 29.24
N PRO A 213 20.08 9.52 30.42
CA PRO A 213 18.68 9.92 30.48
C PRO A 213 18.38 11.25 29.80
N GLN A 214 19.37 12.11 29.53
CA GLN A 214 19.18 13.36 28.79
C GLN A 214 18.60 13.11 27.38
N LEU A 215 18.83 11.92 26.82
CA LEU A 215 18.35 11.49 25.51
C LEU A 215 16.83 11.30 25.41
N VAL A 216 16.08 11.43 26.51
CA VAL A 216 14.59 11.39 26.48
C VAL A 216 13.97 12.78 26.47
N ILE A 217 14.79 13.83 26.50
CA ILE A 217 14.37 15.24 26.55
C ILE A 217 15.23 16.14 25.64
N ASP A 218 16.05 15.57 24.75
CA ASP A 218 16.95 16.35 23.90
C ASP A 218 16.31 16.80 22.58
N GLU A 219 15.18 16.21 22.19
CA GLU A 219 14.49 16.53 20.92
C GLU A 219 13.09 17.13 21.14
N GLN A 220 12.85 17.80 22.28
CA GLN A 220 11.59 18.47 22.66
C GLN A 220 10.96 19.34 21.57
N SER A 221 11.77 19.94 20.70
CA SER A 221 11.29 20.74 19.56
C SER A 221 10.43 19.95 18.55
N LYS A 222 10.54 18.63 18.54
CA LYS A 222 9.77 17.71 17.68
C LYS A 222 8.42 17.31 18.28
N LEU A 223 8.17 17.61 19.56
CA LEU A 223 6.91 17.29 20.22
C LEU A 223 5.74 18.03 19.57
N LYS A 224 4.58 17.37 19.56
CA LYS A 224 3.31 17.91 19.04
C LYS A 224 2.26 17.81 20.15
N ILE A 225 1.48 18.87 20.33
CA ILE A 225 0.43 18.91 21.36
C ILE A 225 -0.63 17.83 21.09
N ASP A 226 -1.08 17.69 19.85
CA ASP A 226 -1.98 16.61 19.44
C ASP A 226 -1.32 15.86 18.26
N PRO A 227 -0.47 14.86 18.53
CA PRO A 227 0.14 14.06 17.47
C PRO A 227 -0.94 13.30 16.72
N LEU A 228 -0.86 13.33 15.39
CA LEU A 228 -1.76 12.60 14.50
C LEU A 228 -1.00 11.46 13.83
N TYR A 229 -1.68 10.70 12.97
CA TYR A 229 -1.08 9.69 12.09
C TYR A 229 0.13 10.21 11.29
N LEU A 230 0.31 11.53 11.17
CA LEU A 230 1.45 12.18 10.55
C LEU A 230 2.76 12.03 11.35
N ASN A 231 2.66 11.84 12.67
CA ASN A 231 3.75 12.00 13.63
C ASN A 231 4.08 10.69 14.37
N GLU A 232 3.53 9.58 13.90
CA GLU A 232 3.64 8.27 14.53
C GLU A 232 3.35 7.15 13.55
N THR A 233 3.69 5.93 13.95
CA THR A 233 3.19 4.72 13.32
C THR A 233 1.74 4.46 13.74
N TYR A 234 1.02 3.71 12.92
CA TYR A 234 -0.31 3.21 13.25
C TYR A 234 -0.59 1.90 12.51
N PHE A 235 -1.54 1.12 13.01
CA PHE A 235 -1.90 -0.18 12.44
C PHE A 235 -0.63 -1.05 12.19
N ASP A 236 -0.51 -1.73 11.05
CA ASP A 236 0.60 -2.62 10.71
C ASP A 236 1.94 -1.89 10.50
N GLU A 237 2.00 -0.54 10.52
CA GLU A 237 3.29 0.19 10.51
C GLU A 237 4.14 -0.18 11.74
N ILE A 238 3.53 -0.50 12.88
CA ILE A 238 4.25 -0.91 14.10
C ILE A 238 5.13 -2.15 13.87
N TYR A 239 4.81 -2.98 12.86
CA TYR A 239 5.57 -4.17 12.47
C TYR A 239 6.45 -3.90 11.24
N HIS A 240 5.88 -3.31 10.19
CA HIS A 240 6.57 -3.13 8.92
C HIS A 240 7.66 -2.06 8.99
N VAL A 241 7.38 -0.93 9.65
CA VAL A 241 8.34 0.15 9.81
C VAL A 241 9.47 -0.28 10.74
N ARG A 242 9.14 -0.97 11.84
CA ARG A 242 10.13 -1.58 12.73
C ARG A 242 11.09 -2.49 11.98
N ASN A 243 10.57 -3.50 11.30
CA ASN A 243 11.40 -4.41 10.50
C ASN A 243 12.22 -3.69 9.43
N ALA A 244 11.67 -2.63 8.83
CA ALA A 244 12.38 -1.85 7.81
C ALA A 244 13.53 -1.03 8.41
N GLN A 245 13.36 -0.46 9.59
CA GLN A 245 14.44 0.24 10.31
C GLN A 245 15.54 -0.72 10.70
N GLU A 246 15.19 -1.90 11.23
CA GLU A 246 16.17 -2.93 11.57
C GLU A 246 17.00 -3.34 10.33
N ILE A 247 16.37 -3.53 9.17
CA ILE A 247 17.08 -3.78 7.90
C ILE A 247 17.96 -2.57 7.50
N ALA A 248 17.45 -1.34 7.63
CA ALA A 248 18.17 -0.13 7.25
C ALA A 248 19.44 0.07 8.11
N GLU A 249 19.37 -0.30 9.38
CA GLU A 249 20.43 -0.18 10.40
C GLU A 249 21.33 -1.42 10.49
N GLY A 250 21.00 -2.50 9.77
CA GLY A 250 21.76 -3.76 9.82
C GLY A 250 21.57 -4.55 11.12
N GLN A 251 20.45 -4.31 11.81
CA GLN A 251 20.05 -5.00 13.02
C GLN A 251 19.37 -6.34 12.69
N VAL A 252 19.25 -7.17 13.72
CA VAL A 252 18.53 -8.44 13.61
C VAL A 252 17.03 -8.17 13.60
N MET A 253 16.33 -8.71 12.62
CA MET A 253 14.92 -8.40 12.42
C MET A 253 14.00 -9.02 13.49
N TYR A 254 12.96 -8.28 13.86
CA TYR A 254 11.88 -8.68 14.76
C TYR A 254 11.00 -9.77 14.14
N ALA A 255 10.43 -9.52 12.95
CA ALA A 255 9.46 -10.44 12.33
C ALA A 255 9.93 -10.99 10.98
N PHE A 256 9.73 -12.29 10.80
CA PHE A 256 10.02 -13.04 9.56
C PHE A 256 8.74 -13.56 8.87
N VAL A 257 7.58 -12.97 9.17
CA VAL A 257 6.26 -13.46 8.72
C VAL A 257 5.92 -13.12 7.27
N HIS A 258 6.76 -12.35 6.58
CA HIS A 258 6.62 -12.03 5.16
C HIS A 258 7.96 -12.18 4.41
N PRO A 259 7.92 -12.44 3.09
CA PRO A 259 9.08 -12.25 2.24
C PRO A 259 9.65 -10.82 2.39
N LEU A 260 10.98 -10.69 2.36
CA LEU A 260 11.65 -9.49 2.87
C LEU A 260 11.79 -8.35 1.85
N LEU A 261 11.50 -8.57 0.57
CA LEU A 261 11.81 -7.58 -0.46
C LEU A 261 10.93 -6.33 -0.33
N GLY A 262 9.66 -6.48 0.07
CA GLY A 262 8.79 -5.32 0.28
C GLY A 262 9.26 -4.46 1.45
N THR A 263 9.66 -5.11 2.56
CA THR A 263 10.24 -4.44 3.72
C THR A 263 11.56 -3.74 3.37
N GLN A 264 12.39 -4.34 2.51
CA GLN A 264 13.62 -3.70 2.02
C GLN A 264 13.36 -2.43 1.19
N VAL A 265 12.25 -2.37 0.45
CA VAL A 265 11.89 -1.14 -0.27
C VAL A 265 11.59 -0.02 0.74
N ILE A 266 10.89 -0.32 1.83
CA ILE A 266 10.65 0.65 2.92
C ILE A 266 11.99 1.05 3.55
N ALA A 267 12.84 0.07 3.88
CA ALA A 267 14.16 0.28 4.47
C ALA A 267 15.06 1.17 3.60
N PHE A 268 14.99 1.01 2.27
CA PHE A 268 15.71 1.83 1.32
C PHE A 268 15.32 3.31 1.43
N PHE A 269 14.02 3.62 1.55
CA PHE A 269 13.59 5.01 1.69
C PHE A 269 13.91 5.57 3.07
N ILE A 270 13.82 4.77 4.14
CA ILE A 270 14.29 5.17 5.48
C ILE A 270 15.77 5.54 5.45
N LYS A 271 16.61 4.72 4.80
CA LYS A 271 18.04 5.00 4.66
C LYS A 271 18.33 6.25 3.82
N LEU A 272 17.48 6.54 2.83
CA LEU A 272 17.65 7.67 1.92
C LEU A 272 17.16 9.01 2.52
N LEU A 273 16.08 8.99 3.30
CA LEU A 273 15.32 10.18 3.71
C LEU A 273 15.21 10.36 5.24
N GLY A 274 15.78 9.44 6.02
CA GLY A 274 15.72 9.46 7.49
C GLY A 274 14.61 8.57 8.06
N SER A 275 14.63 8.40 9.38
CA SER A 275 13.78 7.46 10.11
C SER A 275 12.43 8.06 10.51
N ASN A 276 11.67 8.62 9.56
CA ASN A 276 10.46 9.42 9.83
C ASN A 276 9.21 8.95 9.05
N PRO A 277 7.99 9.35 9.49
CA PRO A 277 6.72 9.03 8.83
C PRO A 277 6.68 9.22 7.32
N PHE A 278 7.21 10.35 6.83
CA PHE A 278 7.28 10.60 5.40
C PHE A 278 8.12 9.54 4.67
N ALA A 279 9.32 9.25 5.17
CA ALA A 279 10.28 8.37 4.54
C ALA A 279 9.77 6.93 4.38
N TRP A 280 9.15 6.35 5.41
CA TRP A 280 8.65 4.98 5.28
C TRP A 280 7.40 4.86 4.41
N ARG A 281 6.61 5.93 4.23
CA ARG A 281 5.39 5.94 3.41
C ARG A 281 5.62 6.29 1.94
N VAL A 282 6.68 7.04 1.61
CA VAL A 282 6.93 7.56 0.25
C VAL A 282 6.95 6.44 -0.81
N GLY A 283 7.51 5.27 -0.48
CA GLY A 283 7.60 4.13 -1.39
C GLY A 283 6.23 3.61 -1.82
N GLY A 284 5.28 3.54 -0.89
CA GLY A 284 3.91 3.13 -1.18
C GLY A 284 3.23 4.04 -2.20
N VAL A 285 3.39 5.36 -2.04
CA VAL A 285 2.86 6.37 -2.97
C VAL A 285 3.43 6.20 -4.37
N LEU A 286 4.76 6.04 -4.50
CA LEU A 286 5.42 5.93 -5.80
C LEU A 286 5.00 4.67 -6.57
N PHE A 287 4.90 3.53 -5.88
CA PHE A 287 4.47 2.28 -6.50
C PHE A 287 2.98 2.29 -6.88
N SER A 288 2.11 2.84 -6.03
CA SER A 288 0.70 3.05 -6.38
C SER A 288 0.53 3.97 -7.57
N ALA A 289 1.25 5.10 -7.61
CA ALA A 289 1.21 6.02 -8.74
C ALA A 289 1.69 5.36 -10.05
N ALA A 290 2.67 4.46 -9.98
CA ALA A 290 3.16 3.70 -11.13
C ALA A 290 2.14 2.64 -11.65
N MET A 291 1.16 2.23 -10.84
CA MET A 291 0.07 1.35 -11.30
C MET A 291 -0.89 2.06 -12.26
N ILE A 292 -1.08 3.37 -12.12
CA ILE A 292 -1.98 4.17 -12.97
C ILE A 292 -1.61 4.08 -14.46
N PRO A 293 -0.37 4.43 -14.90
CA PRO A 293 0.02 4.31 -16.30
C PRO A 293 0.04 2.86 -16.78
N LEU A 294 0.34 1.92 -15.90
CA LEU A 294 0.34 0.50 -16.23
C LEU A 294 -1.08 -0.01 -16.53
N LEU A 295 -2.07 0.36 -15.71
CA LEU A 295 -3.48 0.03 -15.92
C LEU A 295 -4.07 0.78 -17.11
N TYR A 296 -3.67 2.04 -17.32
CA TYR A 296 -4.00 2.83 -18.50
C TYR A 296 -3.59 2.08 -19.77
N ASP A 297 -2.31 1.67 -19.86
CA ASP A 297 -1.82 0.95 -21.04
C ASP A 297 -2.47 -0.42 -21.19
N LEU A 298 -2.75 -1.13 -20.09
CA LEU A 298 -3.46 -2.40 -20.12
C LEU A 298 -4.86 -2.23 -20.75
N CYS A 299 -5.64 -1.25 -20.28
CA CYS A 299 -6.96 -0.93 -20.83
C CYS A 299 -6.85 -0.46 -22.29
N ARG A 300 -5.81 0.34 -22.63
CA ARG A 300 -5.56 0.81 -24.00
C ARG A 300 -5.34 -0.34 -24.97
N ARG A 301 -4.61 -1.38 -24.55
CA ARG A 301 -4.33 -2.58 -25.35
C ARG A 301 -5.55 -3.49 -25.49
N LEU A 302 -6.30 -3.68 -24.41
CA LEU A 302 -7.48 -4.56 -24.41
C LEU A 302 -8.66 -3.94 -25.18
N PHE A 303 -8.84 -2.62 -25.12
CA PHE A 303 -10.04 -1.94 -25.61
C PHE A 303 -9.81 -0.97 -26.76
N ASN A 304 -8.55 -0.76 -27.14
CA ASN A 304 -8.11 0.03 -28.29
C ASN A 304 -8.65 1.49 -28.36
N LYS A 305 -8.98 2.13 -27.23
CA LYS A 305 -9.35 3.56 -27.19
C LYS A 305 -8.80 4.26 -25.94
N THR A 306 -8.33 5.50 -26.12
CA THR A 306 -7.88 6.42 -25.05
C THR A 306 -8.97 6.62 -23.99
N PHE A 307 -10.24 6.74 -24.38
CA PHE A 307 -11.35 6.92 -23.43
C PHE A 307 -11.45 5.78 -22.41
N TYR A 308 -11.36 4.52 -22.86
CA TYR A 308 -11.42 3.36 -21.96
C TYR A 308 -10.16 3.24 -21.09
N ALA A 309 -9.00 3.62 -21.63
CA ALA A 309 -7.75 3.71 -20.86
C ALA A 309 -7.84 4.76 -19.75
N ALA A 310 -8.37 5.95 -20.07
CA ALA A 310 -8.60 7.02 -19.12
C ALA A 310 -9.59 6.62 -18.03
N LEU A 311 -10.69 5.92 -18.37
CA LEU A 311 -11.62 5.40 -17.37
C LEU A 311 -10.93 4.43 -16.39
N GLY A 312 -10.13 3.49 -16.88
CA GLY A 312 -9.39 2.57 -16.01
C GLY A 312 -8.44 3.30 -15.06
N ALA A 313 -7.70 4.28 -15.57
CA ALA A 313 -6.79 5.11 -14.77
C ALA A 313 -7.53 5.97 -13.73
N VAL A 314 -8.64 6.62 -14.11
CA VAL A 314 -9.47 7.42 -13.20
C VAL A 314 -10.02 6.53 -12.09
N PHE A 315 -10.61 5.38 -12.42
CA PHE A 315 -11.20 4.48 -11.43
C PHE A 315 -10.16 3.93 -10.45
N LEU A 316 -8.93 3.66 -10.90
CA LEU A 316 -7.87 3.26 -9.97
C LEU A 316 -7.43 4.45 -9.09
N ALA A 317 -7.23 5.63 -9.68
CA ALA A 317 -6.80 6.83 -8.97
C ALA A 317 -7.80 7.30 -7.90
N CYS A 318 -9.10 7.07 -8.11
CA CYS A 318 -10.16 7.41 -7.15
C CYS A 318 -10.73 6.20 -6.39
N ASP A 319 -10.03 5.07 -6.42
CA ASP A 319 -10.32 3.95 -5.53
C ASP A 319 -9.81 4.25 -4.11
N PHE A 320 -10.65 3.97 -3.12
CA PHE A 320 -10.39 4.35 -1.73
C PHE A 320 -9.23 3.53 -1.16
N MET A 321 -9.25 2.21 -1.37
CA MET A 321 -8.22 1.30 -0.91
C MET A 321 -6.88 1.56 -1.59
N HIS A 322 -6.90 1.89 -2.88
CA HIS A 322 -5.71 2.28 -3.61
C HIS A 322 -5.01 3.48 -2.96
N LEU A 323 -5.77 4.52 -2.59
CA LEU A 323 -5.23 5.68 -1.88
C LEU A 323 -4.78 5.32 -0.45
N THR A 324 -5.64 4.66 0.34
CA THR A 324 -5.33 4.35 1.74
C THR A 324 -4.09 3.48 1.87
N THR A 325 -3.97 2.43 1.04
CA THR A 325 -2.77 1.57 1.04
C THR A 325 -1.53 2.27 0.50
N ALA A 326 -1.68 3.26 -0.40
CA ALA A 326 -0.56 4.07 -0.87
C ALA A 326 0.06 4.93 0.25
N ARG A 327 -0.75 5.33 1.25
CA ARG A 327 -0.37 6.29 2.31
C ARG A 327 0.09 5.66 3.62
N ILE A 328 0.13 4.33 3.71
CA ILE A 328 0.58 3.59 4.88
C ILE A 328 1.74 2.68 4.50
N ALA A 329 2.78 2.60 5.34
CA ALA A 329 3.95 1.77 5.10
C ALA A 329 3.67 0.27 5.31
N THR A 330 3.02 -0.32 4.32
CA THR A 330 2.68 -1.74 4.25
C THR A 330 3.16 -2.35 2.92
N LEU A 331 3.04 -3.66 2.76
CA LEU A 331 3.57 -4.37 1.58
C LEU A 331 2.63 -4.34 0.37
N GLU A 332 1.39 -3.92 0.59
CA GLU A 332 0.28 -3.91 -0.35
C GLU A 332 0.62 -3.18 -1.66
N PRO A 333 1.07 -1.91 -1.66
CA PRO A 333 1.41 -1.19 -2.90
C PRO A 333 2.46 -1.92 -3.74
N PHE A 334 3.51 -2.44 -3.11
CA PHE A 334 4.58 -3.13 -3.82
C PHE A 334 4.06 -4.44 -4.44
N SER A 335 3.30 -5.23 -3.67
CA SER A 335 2.80 -6.53 -4.12
C SER A 335 1.83 -6.38 -5.29
N VAL A 336 0.87 -5.44 -5.21
CA VAL A 336 -0.13 -5.23 -6.25
C VAL A 336 0.50 -4.64 -7.51
N PHE A 337 1.53 -3.80 -7.38
CA PHE A 337 2.26 -3.28 -8.53
C PHE A 337 2.90 -4.41 -9.33
N PHE A 338 3.65 -5.30 -8.67
CA PHE A 338 4.29 -6.42 -9.36
C PHE A 338 3.29 -7.47 -9.86
N ILE A 339 2.16 -7.68 -9.17
CA ILE A 339 1.04 -8.50 -9.67
C ILE A 339 0.46 -7.92 -10.96
N LEU A 340 0.21 -6.62 -11.00
CA LEU A 340 -0.28 -5.95 -12.21
C LEU A 340 0.78 -5.98 -13.32
N LEU A 341 2.08 -5.80 -12.99
CA LEU A 341 3.18 -5.77 -13.94
C LEU A 341 3.43 -7.14 -14.60
N MET A 342 3.50 -8.21 -13.81
CA MET A 342 3.64 -9.57 -14.34
C MET A 342 2.45 -9.95 -15.23
N THR A 343 1.24 -9.55 -14.83
CA THR A 343 0.01 -9.81 -15.58
C THR A 343 -0.03 -8.98 -16.86
N TYR A 344 0.40 -7.72 -16.81
CA TYR A 344 0.49 -6.84 -17.97
C TYR A 344 1.38 -7.44 -19.06
N PHE A 345 2.58 -7.90 -18.71
CA PHE A 345 3.49 -8.53 -19.68
C PHE A 345 2.97 -9.87 -20.20
N MET A 346 2.34 -10.69 -19.35
CA MET A 346 1.71 -11.93 -19.78
C MET A 346 0.53 -11.68 -20.73
N ILE A 347 -0.33 -10.70 -20.46
CA ILE A 347 -1.42 -10.32 -21.36
C ILE A 347 -0.85 -9.85 -22.71
N ARG A 348 0.23 -9.05 -22.70
CA ARG A 348 0.90 -8.67 -23.95
C ARG A 348 1.43 -9.87 -24.72
N TYR A 349 1.99 -10.87 -24.04
CA TYR A 349 2.39 -12.13 -24.66
C TYR A 349 1.17 -12.86 -25.26
N CYS A 350 0.06 -12.98 -24.53
CA CYS A 350 -1.17 -13.63 -25.00
C CYS A 350 -1.82 -12.92 -26.21
N LEU A 351 -1.61 -11.60 -26.35
CA LEU A 351 -2.05 -10.81 -27.50
C LEU A 351 -1.16 -11.00 -28.74
N MET A 352 0.04 -11.55 -28.60
CA MET A 352 0.94 -11.87 -29.72
C MET A 352 0.63 -13.25 -30.32
N ASN A 353 1.04 -13.41 -31.59
CA ASN A 353 1.06 -14.69 -32.28
C ASN A 353 2.45 -14.92 -32.88
N PHE A 354 3.26 -15.81 -32.29
CA PHE A 354 4.63 -16.06 -32.75
C PHE A 354 4.77 -16.64 -34.17
N TYR A 355 3.67 -16.97 -34.86
CA TYR A 355 3.69 -17.32 -36.28
C TYR A 355 3.76 -16.11 -37.21
N VAL A 356 3.42 -14.92 -36.72
CA VAL A 356 3.28 -13.70 -37.51
C VAL A 356 4.06 -12.56 -36.88
N ASP A 357 4.10 -12.53 -35.55
CA ASP A 357 4.88 -11.59 -34.76
C ASP A 357 6.30 -12.10 -34.49
N ASP A 358 7.16 -11.16 -34.12
CA ASP A 358 8.55 -11.43 -33.74
C ASP A 358 8.64 -12.34 -32.50
N PHE A 359 9.14 -13.57 -32.72
CA PHE A 359 9.29 -14.57 -31.67
C PHE A 359 10.21 -14.10 -30.53
N LYS A 360 11.33 -13.40 -30.84
CA LYS A 360 12.25 -12.92 -29.80
C LYS A 360 11.58 -11.90 -28.89
N LYS A 361 10.72 -11.03 -29.44
CA LYS A 361 9.92 -10.10 -28.64
C LYS A 361 8.95 -10.82 -27.72
N SER A 362 8.33 -11.91 -28.18
CA SER A 362 7.44 -12.71 -27.34
C SER A 362 8.18 -13.35 -26.15
N LEU A 363 9.41 -13.85 -26.37
CA LEU A 363 10.27 -14.37 -25.32
C LEU A 363 10.73 -13.27 -24.35
N GLY A 364 11.02 -12.07 -24.85
CA GLY A 364 11.33 -10.91 -24.01
C GLY A 364 10.19 -10.54 -23.06
N LEU A 365 8.94 -10.57 -23.53
CA LEU A 365 7.77 -10.34 -22.67
C LEU A 365 7.62 -11.40 -21.59
N LEU A 366 7.83 -12.67 -21.92
CA LEU A 366 7.82 -13.77 -20.94
C LEU A 366 8.94 -13.61 -19.90
N ALA A 367 10.14 -13.20 -20.31
CA ALA A 367 11.25 -12.98 -19.40
C ALA A 367 10.94 -11.88 -18.39
N VAL A 368 10.45 -10.72 -18.86
CA VAL A 368 10.11 -9.60 -17.96
C VAL A 368 8.89 -9.95 -17.08
N ALA A 369 7.91 -10.70 -17.59
CA ALA A 369 6.81 -11.22 -16.77
C ALA A 369 7.31 -12.14 -15.65
N GLY A 370 8.24 -13.05 -15.95
CA GLY A 370 8.85 -13.97 -14.99
C GLY A 370 9.71 -13.27 -13.93
N ILE A 371 10.53 -12.29 -14.34
CA ILE A 371 11.28 -11.43 -13.39
C ILE A 371 10.31 -10.68 -12.47
N SER A 372 9.26 -10.08 -13.04
CA SER A 372 8.24 -9.35 -12.26
C SER A 372 7.52 -10.27 -11.27
N MET A 373 7.23 -11.52 -11.66
CA MET A 373 6.67 -12.54 -10.76
C MET A 373 7.65 -12.87 -9.64
N GLY A 374 8.94 -13.09 -9.93
CA GLY A 374 9.95 -13.38 -8.92
C GLY A 374 10.07 -12.26 -7.88
N ILE A 375 10.06 -11.00 -8.33
CA ILE A 375 10.05 -9.84 -7.44
C ILE A 375 8.74 -9.79 -6.63
N GLY A 376 7.58 -9.96 -7.27
CA GLY A 376 6.28 -9.94 -6.60
C GLY A 376 6.14 -11.02 -5.52
N VAL A 377 6.59 -12.25 -5.78
CA VAL A 377 6.62 -13.36 -4.80
C VAL A 377 7.56 -13.04 -3.63
N SER A 378 8.66 -12.35 -3.90
CA SER A 378 9.64 -11.93 -2.88
C SER A 378 9.17 -10.73 -2.04
N VAL A 379 8.10 -10.05 -2.47
CA VAL A 379 7.40 -9.02 -1.68
C VAL A 379 6.32 -9.67 -0.82
N LYS A 380 5.44 -10.50 -1.41
CA LYS A 380 4.35 -11.17 -0.70
C LYS A 380 3.93 -12.43 -1.46
N TRP A 381 3.59 -13.50 -0.75
CA TRP A 381 3.18 -14.77 -1.37
C TRP A 381 1.88 -14.71 -2.19
N THR A 382 1.10 -13.62 -2.08
CA THR A 382 0.02 -13.33 -3.03
C THR A 382 0.50 -13.27 -4.48
N GLY A 383 1.78 -12.97 -4.73
CA GLY A 383 2.40 -13.08 -6.04
C GLY A 383 2.37 -14.51 -6.63
N VAL A 384 2.36 -15.55 -5.79
CA VAL A 384 2.25 -16.95 -6.23
C VAL A 384 0.85 -17.22 -6.78
N TYR A 385 -0.18 -16.64 -6.16
CA TYR A 385 -1.57 -16.74 -6.61
C TYR A 385 -1.74 -16.17 -8.01
N ALA A 386 -1.13 -14.99 -8.26
CA ALA A 386 -1.02 -14.43 -9.61
C ALA A 386 -0.27 -15.35 -10.57
N GLY A 387 0.88 -15.90 -10.15
CA GLY A 387 1.67 -16.83 -10.95
C GLY A 387 0.88 -18.03 -11.47
N MET A 388 -0.02 -18.61 -10.65
CA MET A 388 -0.93 -19.67 -11.09
C MET A 388 -1.87 -19.20 -12.20
N GLY A 389 -2.45 -18.00 -12.07
CA GLY A 389 -3.26 -17.39 -13.13
C GLY A 389 -2.48 -17.15 -14.42
N LEU A 390 -1.22 -16.70 -14.31
CA LEU A 390 -0.32 -16.54 -15.46
C LEU A 390 -0.05 -17.86 -16.17
N ALA A 391 0.14 -18.95 -15.43
CA ALA A 391 0.33 -20.27 -16.01
C ALA A 391 -0.89 -20.69 -16.86
N VAL A 392 -2.11 -20.46 -16.36
CA VAL A 392 -3.34 -20.75 -17.13
C VAL A 392 -3.42 -19.88 -18.38
N LEU A 393 -3.10 -18.58 -18.31
CA LEU A 393 -3.05 -17.68 -19.48
C LEU A 393 -2.02 -18.16 -20.52
N PHE A 394 -0.82 -18.50 -20.05
CA PHE A 394 0.29 -18.99 -20.87
C PHE A 394 -0.11 -20.27 -21.62
N PHE A 395 -0.55 -21.30 -20.90
CA PHE A 395 -0.95 -22.56 -21.52
C PHE A 395 -2.16 -22.39 -22.43
N SER A 396 -3.12 -21.52 -22.08
CA SER A 396 -4.24 -21.20 -22.98
C SER A 396 -3.77 -20.59 -24.30
N SER A 397 -2.77 -19.70 -24.26
CA SER A 397 -2.14 -19.14 -25.46
C SER A 397 -1.40 -20.22 -26.27
N LEU A 398 -0.63 -21.07 -25.60
CA LEU A 398 0.16 -22.12 -26.25
C LEU A 398 -0.73 -23.23 -26.87
N ILE A 399 -1.80 -23.63 -26.18
CA ILE A 399 -2.81 -24.57 -26.70
C ILE A 399 -3.46 -23.98 -27.96
N ARG A 400 -3.77 -22.68 -27.98
CA ARG A 400 -4.29 -22.02 -29.18
C ARG A 400 -3.30 -22.11 -30.35
N ARG A 401 -2.00 -21.88 -30.10
CA ARG A 401 -0.96 -22.07 -31.13
C ARG A 401 -0.90 -23.52 -31.61
N TYR A 402 -0.96 -24.48 -30.70
CA TYR A 402 -1.01 -25.90 -31.05
C TYR A 402 -2.22 -26.27 -31.92
N VAL A 403 -3.40 -25.72 -31.62
CA VAL A 403 -4.60 -25.92 -32.45
C VAL A 403 -4.40 -25.33 -33.85
N GLU A 404 -3.83 -24.13 -33.96
CA GLU A 404 -3.49 -23.50 -35.25
C GLU A 404 -2.48 -24.35 -36.06
N TYR A 405 -1.49 -24.97 -35.39
CA TYR A 405 -0.56 -25.92 -35.99
C TYR A 405 -1.25 -27.21 -36.47
N ARG A 406 -2.11 -27.81 -35.64
CA ARG A 406 -2.86 -29.02 -35.98
C ARG A 406 -3.77 -28.82 -37.18
N GLN A 407 -4.47 -27.68 -37.24
CA GLN A 407 -5.32 -27.31 -38.37
C GLN A 407 -4.50 -27.16 -39.65
N ALA A 408 -3.35 -26.47 -39.58
CA ALA A 408 -2.45 -26.34 -40.73
C ALA A 408 -1.96 -27.71 -41.24
N LYS A 409 -1.62 -28.64 -40.34
CA LYS A 409 -1.17 -30.00 -40.70
C LYS A 409 -2.26 -30.87 -41.34
N GLN A 410 -3.53 -30.59 -41.06
CA GLN A 410 -4.68 -31.30 -41.63
C GLN A 410 -5.12 -30.72 -42.98
N SER A 411 -4.60 -29.56 -43.38
CA SER A 411 -4.93 -28.94 -44.67
C SER A 411 -4.36 -29.76 -45.83
N LYS A 412 -5.20 -30.10 -46.81
CA LYS A 412 -4.80 -30.87 -48.00
C LYS A 412 -3.91 -30.04 -48.95
N GLU A 413 -4.13 -28.73 -49.01
CA GLU A 413 -3.38 -27.78 -49.83
C GLU A 413 -2.93 -26.60 -48.96
N PRO A 414 -1.85 -26.77 -48.17
CA PRO A 414 -1.45 -25.77 -47.18
C PRO A 414 -0.90 -24.50 -47.84
N THR A 415 -1.43 -23.36 -47.42
CA THR A 415 -0.93 -22.02 -47.75
C THR A 415 0.51 -21.81 -47.25
N ALA A 416 1.20 -20.77 -47.74
CA ALA A 416 2.56 -20.45 -47.30
C ALA A 416 2.65 -20.22 -45.77
N LEU A 417 1.64 -19.56 -45.18
CA LEU A 417 1.57 -19.34 -43.74
C LEU A 417 1.33 -20.65 -42.98
N GLU A 418 0.52 -21.57 -43.51
CA GLU A 418 0.29 -22.88 -42.88
C GLU A 418 1.54 -23.76 -42.94
N LYS A 419 2.27 -23.76 -44.06
CA LYS A 419 3.58 -24.41 -44.15
C LYS A 419 4.55 -23.85 -43.10
N HIS A 420 4.61 -22.53 -42.97
CA HIS A 420 5.42 -21.87 -41.94
C HIS A 420 5.02 -22.30 -40.52
N LYS A 421 3.71 -22.35 -40.20
CA LYS A 421 3.21 -22.83 -38.90
C LYS A 421 3.67 -24.26 -38.58
N ILE A 422 3.62 -25.15 -39.58
CA ILE A 422 4.01 -26.56 -39.43
C ILE A 422 5.52 -26.66 -39.12
N GLU A 423 6.33 -25.89 -39.84
CA GLU A 423 7.79 -25.89 -39.72
C GLU A 423 8.27 -25.35 -38.37
N VAL A 424 7.74 -24.20 -37.94
CA VAL A 424 8.30 -23.49 -36.77
C VAL A 424 7.72 -23.94 -35.43
N PHE A 425 6.49 -24.44 -35.39
CA PHE A 425 5.79 -24.70 -34.12
C PHE A 425 6.56 -25.63 -33.17
N PRO A 426 7.05 -26.83 -33.57
CA PRO A 426 7.72 -27.73 -32.63
C PRO A 426 8.93 -27.08 -31.97
N LYS A 427 9.74 -26.37 -32.76
CA LYS A 427 10.92 -25.65 -32.28
C LYS A 427 10.53 -24.50 -31.34
N TYR A 428 9.59 -23.65 -31.75
CA TYR A 428 9.18 -22.50 -30.96
C TYR A 428 8.47 -22.91 -29.66
N CYS A 429 7.67 -23.98 -29.69
CA CYS A 429 7.03 -24.55 -28.51
C CYS A 429 8.07 -24.99 -27.47
N TRP A 430 9.07 -25.79 -27.87
CA TRP A 430 10.11 -26.24 -26.95
C TRP A 430 10.96 -25.10 -26.39
N ILE A 431 11.37 -24.16 -27.24
CA ILE A 431 12.10 -22.96 -26.78
C ILE A 431 11.26 -22.20 -25.77
N THR A 432 9.98 -21.98 -26.05
CA THR A 432 9.08 -21.25 -25.16
C THR A 432 8.92 -21.95 -23.80
N LEU A 433 8.76 -23.28 -23.79
CA LEU A 433 8.63 -24.06 -22.55
C LEU A 433 9.91 -23.99 -21.71
N LEU A 434 11.08 -24.23 -22.31
CA LEU A 434 12.37 -24.15 -21.61
C LEU A 434 12.64 -22.73 -21.10
N TRP A 435 12.26 -21.72 -21.90
CA TRP A 435 12.33 -20.31 -21.51
C TRP A 435 11.44 -20.02 -20.29
N CYS A 436 10.25 -20.62 -20.23
CA CYS A 436 9.38 -20.48 -19.06
C CYS A 436 9.96 -21.18 -17.82
N CYS A 437 10.58 -22.35 -17.95
CA CYS A 437 11.29 -22.98 -16.82
C CYS A 437 12.40 -22.07 -16.27
N LEU A 438 13.15 -21.40 -17.14
CA LEU A 438 14.15 -20.43 -16.72
C LEU A 438 13.52 -19.24 -15.99
N TRP A 439 12.56 -18.56 -16.62
CA TRP A 439 12.08 -17.25 -16.15
C TRP A 439 10.94 -17.29 -15.13
N PHE A 440 10.19 -18.39 -15.03
CA PHE A 440 9.08 -18.54 -14.08
C PHE A 440 9.36 -19.55 -12.95
N VAL A 441 10.50 -20.25 -12.99
CA VAL A 441 10.93 -21.17 -11.92
C VAL A 441 12.31 -20.80 -11.41
N LEU A 442 13.35 -20.94 -12.23
CA LEU A 442 14.73 -20.75 -11.77
C LEU A 442 15.02 -19.30 -11.33
N ILE A 443 14.69 -18.32 -12.16
CA ILE A 443 14.95 -16.90 -11.87
C ILE A 443 14.13 -16.41 -10.66
N PRO A 444 12.83 -16.71 -10.51
CA PRO A 444 12.08 -16.38 -9.30
C PRO A 444 12.68 -16.95 -8.03
N LEU A 445 13.15 -18.21 -8.04
CA LEU A 445 13.82 -18.81 -6.89
C LEU A 445 15.14 -18.09 -6.54
N ILE A 446 15.91 -17.68 -7.56
CA ILE A 446 17.14 -16.89 -7.37
C ILE A 446 16.81 -15.53 -6.77
N ILE A 447 15.84 -14.79 -7.34
CA ILE A 447 15.41 -13.48 -6.82
C ILE A 447 14.94 -13.62 -5.36
N TYR A 448 14.14 -14.64 -5.08
CA TYR A 448 13.65 -14.91 -3.74
C TYR A 448 14.80 -15.16 -2.77
N ALA A 449 15.76 -16.04 -3.09
CA ALA A 449 16.90 -16.30 -2.23
C ALA A 449 17.81 -15.07 -2.03
N LEU A 450 18.07 -14.32 -3.11
CA LEU A 450 18.89 -13.10 -3.06
C LEU A 450 18.22 -11.97 -2.27
N SER A 451 16.88 -11.94 -2.20
CA SER A 451 16.19 -10.96 -1.38
C SER A 451 16.53 -11.06 0.11
N TYR A 452 17.05 -12.19 0.60
CA TYR A 452 17.46 -12.31 2.01
C TYR A 452 18.90 -11.85 2.27
N LEU A 453 19.68 -11.54 1.22
CA LEU A 453 21.10 -11.22 1.33
C LEU A 453 21.43 -10.01 2.23
N PRO A 454 20.69 -8.88 2.18
CA PRO A 454 21.00 -7.73 3.02
C PRO A 454 20.39 -7.82 4.42
N CYS A 455 19.65 -8.89 4.75
CA CYS A 455 18.87 -8.98 5.97
C CYS A 455 19.58 -9.85 7.02
N VAL A 456 19.78 -9.31 8.22
CA VAL A 456 20.26 -10.09 9.37
C VAL A 456 19.04 -10.69 10.07
N ILE A 457 18.89 -12.00 9.98
CA ILE A 457 17.68 -12.68 10.47
C ILE A 457 17.91 -13.36 11.82
N ASN A 458 19.08 -13.99 11.97
CA ASN A 458 19.50 -14.61 13.23
C ASN A 458 20.84 -14.01 13.65
N ARG A 459 21.02 -13.74 14.94
CA ARG A 459 22.28 -13.21 15.49
C ARG A 459 23.43 -14.17 15.22
N GLY A 460 24.52 -13.67 14.67
CA GLY A 460 25.75 -14.45 14.42
C GLY A 460 25.68 -15.44 13.25
N GLU A 461 24.55 -15.54 12.53
CA GLU A 461 24.43 -16.36 11.32
C GLU A 461 24.55 -15.47 10.07
N GLY A 462 25.43 -15.86 9.13
CA GLY A 462 25.51 -15.24 7.81
C GLY A 462 24.43 -15.77 6.85
N TRP A 463 24.31 -15.12 5.69
CA TRP A 463 23.41 -15.58 4.65
C TRP A 463 23.78 -16.98 4.15
N SER A 464 22.78 -17.86 4.01
CA SER A 464 22.93 -19.17 3.39
C SER A 464 21.60 -19.67 2.81
N LEU A 465 21.66 -20.54 1.80
CA LEU A 465 20.45 -21.16 1.23
C LEU A 465 19.67 -21.98 2.27
N ALA A 466 20.37 -22.66 3.19
CA ALA A 466 19.76 -23.38 4.29
C ALA A 466 19.02 -22.42 5.24
N GLY A 467 19.60 -21.25 5.52
CA GLY A 467 18.96 -20.18 6.28
C GLY A 467 17.68 -19.67 5.59
N VAL A 468 17.74 -19.35 4.30
CA VAL A 468 16.56 -18.93 3.53
C VAL A 468 15.45 -19.97 3.60
N PHE A 469 15.78 -21.26 3.45
CA PHE A 469 14.81 -22.35 3.54
C PHE A 469 14.20 -22.46 4.95
N LYS A 470 15.04 -22.41 6.01
CA LYS A 470 14.60 -22.43 7.41
C LYS A 470 13.60 -21.31 7.69
N GLN A 471 13.90 -20.09 7.22
CA GLN A 471 13.03 -18.92 7.40
C GLN A 471 11.73 -19.04 6.61
N THR A 472 11.81 -19.50 5.36
CA THR A 472 10.62 -19.74 4.52
C THR A 472 9.68 -20.78 5.16
N MET A 473 10.24 -21.85 5.71
CA MET A 473 9.47 -22.87 6.42
C MET A 473 8.89 -22.34 7.74
N GLY A 474 9.65 -21.53 8.48
CA GLY A 474 9.17 -20.83 9.68
C GLY A 474 7.97 -19.95 9.38
N MET A 475 8.06 -19.13 8.34
CA MET A 475 6.94 -18.30 7.85
C MET A 475 5.73 -19.14 7.43
N TYR A 476 5.94 -20.25 6.72
CA TYR A 476 4.85 -21.16 6.36
C TYR A 476 4.14 -21.71 7.61
N ASN A 477 4.92 -22.22 8.56
CA ASN A 477 4.39 -22.78 9.81
C ASN A 477 3.66 -21.73 10.64
N TYR A 478 4.16 -20.49 10.68
CA TYR A 478 3.47 -19.37 11.32
C TYR A 478 2.08 -19.17 10.71
N HIS A 479 1.98 -19.01 9.38
CA HIS A 479 0.70 -18.77 8.70
C HIS A 479 -0.24 -19.98 8.70
N ALA A 480 0.30 -21.20 8.71
CA ALA A 480 -0.50 -22.42 8.75
C ALA A 480 -1.13 -22.67 10.13
N ASN A 481 -0.46 -22.24 11.20
CA ASN A 481 -0.89 -22.47 12.58
C ASN A 481 -1.35 -21.19 13.30
N LEU A 482 -1.52 -20.07 12.58
CA LEU A 482 -2.00 -18.83 13.16
C LEU A 482 -3.44 -18.99 13.65
N ASP A 483 -3.60 -19.09 14.96
CA ASP A 483 -4.89 -19.10 15.64
C ASP A 483 -5.02 -17.81 16.47
N ALA A 484 -5.66 -16.81 15.87
CA ALA A 484 -5.87 -15.51 16.47
C ALA A 484 -7.22 -14.94 16.00
N THR A 485 -7.84 -14.13 16.85
CA THR A 485 -9.08 -13.40 16.51
C THR A 485 -8.83 -11.91 16.57
N HIS A 486 -9.33 -11.17 15.59
CA HIS A 486 -9.26 -9.70 15.58
C HIS A 486 -10.66 -9.08 15.39
N PRO A 487 -11.04 -8.02 16.13
CA PRO A 487 -12.37 -7.40 16.03
C PRO A 487 -12.72 -6.93 14.61
N PHE A 488 -11.73 -6.50 13.82
CA PHE A 488 -11.90 -6.05 12.44
C PHE A 488 -11.64 -7.13 11.38
N GLN A 489 -11.46 -8.40 11.77
CA GLN A 489 -11.32 -9.49 10.79
C GLN A 489 -12.56 -9.59 9.90
N SER A 490 -12.37 -9.93 8.64
CA SER A 490 -13.42 -10.08 7.63
C SER A 490 -13.16 -11.28 6.74
N VAL A 491 -14.18 -11.75 6.02
CA VAL A 491 -14.09 -12.92 5.15
C VAL A 491 -14.26 -12.56 3.68
N TRP A 492 -13.80 -13.44 2.79
CA TRP A 492 -13.68 -13.17 1.35
C TRP A 492 -14.93 -12.60 0.67
N TRP A 493 -16.13 -13.06 1.05
CA TRP A 493 -17.38 -12.58 0.45
C TRP A 493 -17.77 -11.18 0.94
N GLN A 494 -17.35 -10.79 2.15
CA GLN A 494 -17.57 -9.44 2.67
C GLN A 494 -16.76 -8.42 1.88
N TRP A 495 -15.58 -8.81 1.38
CA TRP A 495 -14.74 -7.93 0.57
C TRP A 495 -15.37 -7.60 -0.77
N ILE A 496 -15.99 -8.58 -1.44
CA ILE A 496 -16.67 -8.39 -2.73
C ILE A 496 -17.78 -7.33 -2.64
N LEU A 497 -18.50 -7.33 -1.52
CA LEU A 497 -19.61 -6.42 -1.26
C LEU A 497 -19.19 -5.12 -0.56
N ASP A 498 -17.90 -5.00 -0.22
CA ASP A 498 -17.36 -3.93 0.62
C ASP A 498 -18.10 -3.81 1.97
N ALA A 499 -18.55 -4.94 2.51
CA ALA A 499 -19.46 -4.99 3.65
C ALA A 499 -18.76 -4.77 4.99
N ARG A 500 -17.44 -4.96 5.09
CA ARG A 500 -16.70 -4.84 6.35
C ARG A 500 -15.30 -4.23 6.10
N PRO A 501 -15.19 -2.89 6.23
CA PRO A 501 -13.92 -2.17 6.26
C PRO A 501 -13.01 -2.66 7.39
N ILE A 502 -11.73 -2.35 7.26
CA ILE A 502 -10.77 -2.43 8.36
C ILE A 502 -10.39 -1.02 8.80
N TRP A 503 -10.36 -0.81 10.11
CA TRP A 503 -10.03 0.46 10.73
C TRP A 503 -8.54 0.50 11.09
N TYR A 504 -7.84 1.55 10.67
CA TYR A 504 -6.39 1.71 10.84
C TYR A 504 -6.03 2.77 11.89
N TYR A 505 -6.80 3.85 11.96
CA TYR A 505 -6.43 4.98 12.79
C TYR A 505 -7.65 5.71 13.32
N HIS A 506 -7.51 6.26 14.54
CA HIS A 506 -8.48 7.16 15.14
C HIS A 506 -7.86 8.08 16.17
N HIS A 507 -8.20 9.35 16.09
CA HIS A 507 -7.86 10.36 17.07
C HIS A 507 -8.92 11.46 17.08
N ILE A 508 -9.15 12.06 18.24
CA ILE A 508 -10.07 13.19 18.41
C ILE A 508 -9.27 14.36 18.97
N SER A 509 -9.26 15.47 18.24
CA SER A 509 -8.61 16.73 18.64
C SER A 509 -9.49 17.91 18.25
N GLU A 510 -9.65 18.88 19.16
CA GLU A 510 -10.41 20.13 18.94
C GLU A 510 -11.82 19.95 18.30
N ASN A 511 -12.57 18.92 18.71
CA ASN A 511 -13.88 18.51 18.16
C ASN A 511 -13.85 17.96 16.72
N LEU A 512 -12.66 17.69 16.18
CA LEU A 512 -12.46 16.97 14.93
C LEU A 512 -12.08 15.52 15.20
N VAL A 513 -12.61 14.64 14.37
CA VAL A 513 -12.28 13.22 14.30
C VAL A 513 -11.35 13.03 13.10
N TYR A 514 -10.19 12.45 13.37
CA TYR A 514 -9.23 11.99 12.38
C TYR A 514 -9.29 10.48 12.34
N THR A 515 -9.60 9.90 11.19
CA THR A 515 -9.85 8.46 11.08
C THR A 515 -9.34 7.92 9.76
N ILE A 516 -8.83 6.69 9.75
CA ILE A 516 -8.34 6.05 8.52
C ILE A 516 -8.88 4.62 8.49
N SER A 517 -9.48 4.24 7.37
CA SER A 517 -9.98 2.89 7.11
C SER A 517 -9.70 2.47 5.68
N ALA A 518 -9.42 1.19 5.48
CA ALA A 518 -9.29 0.61 4.15
C ALA A 518 -10.58 -0.13 3.75
N PHE A 519 -11.15 0.30 2.63
CA PHE A 519 -12.34 -0.23 1.99
C PHE A 519 -12.43 0.29 0.55
N GLY A 520 -13.40 -0.18 -0.22
CA GLY A 520 -13.55 0.16 -1.63
C GLY A 520 -14.27 1.48 -1.89
N ASN A 521 -14.14 2.00 -3.11
CA ASN A 521 -15.10 3.01 -3.61
C ASN A 521 -16.40 2.28 -4.00
N PRO A 522 -17.54 2.46 -3.31
CA PRO A 522 -18.73 1.63 -3.52
C PRO A 522 -19.27 1.68 -4.95
N LEU A 523 -19.20 2.86 -5.59
CA LEU A 523 -19.65 3.00 -6.97
C LEU A 523 -18.81 2.15 -7.92
N ILE A 524 -17.50 2.09 -7.69
CA ILE A 524 -16.58 1.27 -8.48
C ILE A 524 -16.75 -0.21 -8.14
N TRP A 525 -16.80 -0.55 -6.85
CA TRP A 525 -16.78 -1.93 -6.39
C TRP A 525 -18.09 -2.66 -6.68
N TRP A 526 -19.24 -2.05 -6.38
CA TRP A 526 -20.53 -2.67 -6.65
C TRP A 526 -20.82 -2.76 -8.15
N SER A 527 -20.49 -1.71 -8.92
CA SER A 527 -20.58 -1.79 -10.39
C SER A 527 -19.60 -2.81 -10.96
N GLY A 528 -18.41 -2.90 -10.37
CA GLY A 528 -17.39 -3.89 -10.70
C GLY A 528 -17.87 -5.32 -10.44
N PHE A 529 -18.56 -5.57 -9.33
CA PHE A 529 -19.17 -6.87 -9.03
C PHE A 529 -20.14 -7.28 -10.15
N PHE A 530 -21.06 -6.40 -10.54
CA PHE A 530 -21.94 -6.67 -11.68
C PHE A 530 -21.18 -6.82 -12.99
N ALA A 531 -20.09 -6.09 -13.19
CA ALA A 531 -19.23 -6.24 -14.36
C ALA A 531 -18.51 -7.59 -14.41
N ILE A 532 -18.10 -8.16 -13.26
CA ILE A 532 -17.56 -9.52 -13.18
C ILE A 532 -18.63 -10.55 -13.56
N LEU A 533 -19.86 -10.41 -13.06
CA LEU A 533 -20.97 -11.28 -13.47
C LEU A 533 -21.25 -11.16 -14.98
N PHE A 534 -21.19 -9.94 -15.52
CA PHE A 534 -21.32 -9.70 -16.96
C PHE A 534 -20.18 -10.33 -17.77
N CYS A 535 -18.93 -10.22 -17.30
CA CYS A 535 -17.80 -10.93 -17.90
C CYS A 535 -18.01 -12.44 -17.89
N ALA A 536 -18.53 -13.01 -16.79
CA ALA A 536 -18.86 -14.43 -16.71
C ALA A 536 -19.93 -14.81 -17.75
N TYR A 537 -20.98 -14.00 -17.89
CA TYR A 537 -21.98 -14.16 -18.93
C TYR A 537 -21.36 -14.14 -20.34
N GLU A 538 -20.58 -13.11 -20.67
CA GLU A 538 -19.90 -12.97 -21.98
C GLU A 538 -18.94 -14.12 -22.26
N PHE A 539 -18.22 -14.60 -21.25
CA PHE A 539 -17.32 -15.74 -21.40
C PHE A 539 -18.08 -17.06 -21.59
N ILE A 540 -19.16 -17.30 -20.85
CA ILE A 540 -19.90 -18.57 -20.91
C ILE A 540 -20.76 -18.63 -22.17
N ARG A 541 -21.52 -17.56 -22.47
CA ARG A 541 -22.48 -17.51 -23.58
C ARG A 541 -21.84 -17.12 -24.90
N ASN A 542 -21.05 -16.04 -24.91
CA ASN A 542 -20.48 -15.49 -26.14
C ASN A 542 -19.04 -15.97 -26.40
N LYS A 543 -18.45 -16.73 -25.47
CA LYS A 543 -17.08 -17.25 -25.57
C LYS A 543 -16.04 -16.14 -25.79
N THR A 544 -16.31 -14.93 -25.26
CA THR A 544 -15.42 -13.79 -25.45
C THR A 544 -14.12 -13.99 -24.67
N LYS A 545 -12.99 -14.09 -25.39
CA LYS A 545 -11.66 -14.35 -24.82
C LYS A 545 -11.22 -13.26 -23.84
N THR A 546 -11.49 -11.99 -24.16
CA THR A 546 -11.18 -10.85 -23.28
C THR A 546 -11.86 -10.99 -21.92
N ALA A 547 -13.15 -11.35 -21.91
CA ALA A 547 -13.89 -11.59 -20.67
C ALA A 547 -13.28 -12.75 -19.87
N GLY A 548 -12.96 -13.87 -20.52
CA GLY A 548 -12.28 -15.01 -19.88
C GLY A 548 -10.92 -14.65 -19.27
N MET A 549 -10.11 -13.83 -19.95
CA MET A 549 -8.82 -13.35 -19.43
C MET A 549 -9.01 -12.46 -18.19
N ILE A 550 -9.98 -11.54 -18.22
CA ILE A 550 -10.29 -10.66 -17.08
C ILE A 550 -10.72 -11.48 -15.86
N LEU A 551 -11.63 -12.43 -16.04
CA LEU A 551 -12.09 -13.32 -14.98
C LEU A 551 -10.95 -14.14 -14.38
N LEU A 552 -10.07 -14.69 -15.24
CA LEU A 552 -8.94 -15.47 -14.78
C LEU A 552 -7.99 -14.63 -13.92
N CYS A 553 -7.67 -13.40 -14.32
CA CYS A 553 -6.83 -12.51 -13.52
C CYS A 553 -7.48 -12.16 -12.17
N TYR A 554 -8.78 -11.85 -12.18
CA TYR A 554 -9.53 -11.51 -10.97
C TYR A 554 -9.62 -12.70 -10.00
N PHE A 555 -10.04 -13.88 -10.49
CA PHE A 555 -10.24 -15.07 -9.67
C PHE A 555 -8.94 -15.72 -9.22
N ALA A 556 -7.84 -15.56 -9.97
CA ALA A 556 -6.52 -15.99 -9.51
C ALA A 556 -6.13 -15.34 -8.18
N GLN A 557 -6.58 -14.10 -7.93
CA GLN A 557 -6.33 -13.40 -6.66
C GLN A 557 -7.36 -13.76 -5.58
N LEU A 558 -8.63 -13.97 -5.94
CA LEU A 558 -9.71 -14.17 -4.99
C LEU A 558 -9.85 -15.61 -4.48
N ILE A 559 -9.78 -16.60 -5.38
CA ILE A 559 -10.08 -18.01 -5.06
C ILE A 559 -9.19 -18.56 -3.93
N PRO A 560 -7.86 -18.31 -3.89
CA PRO A 560 -7.02 -18.82 -2.81
C PRO A 560 -7.51 -18.39 -1.41
N TRP A 561 -8.04 -17.18 -1.28
CA TRP A 561 -8.57 -16.67 -0.01
C TRP A 561 -9.86 -17.38 0.44
N MET A 562 -10.61 -17.99 -0.47
CA MET A 562 -11.80 -18.78 -0.11
C MET A 562 -11.44 -20.04 0.68
N LEU A 563 -10.17 -20.47 0.62
CA LEU A 563 -9.64 -21.66 1.28
C LEU A 563 -8.91 -21.33 2.60
N VAL A 564 -8.69 -20.05 2.89
CA VAL A 564 -7.95 -19.60 4.07
C VAL A 564 -8.91 -19.42 5.25
N THR A 565 -8.64 -20.10 6.36
CA THR A 565 -9.48 -20.10 7.57
C THR A 565 -8.94 -19.24 8.72
N ARG A 566 -7.67 -18.82 8.66
CA ARG A 566 -7.06 -17.93 9.67
C ARG A 566 -7.63 -16.52 9.60
N CYS A 567 -7.30 -15.69 10.59
CA CYS A 567 -7.64 -14.26 10.61
C CYS A 567 -7.13 -13.54 9.34
N VAL A 568 -8.06 -12.93 8.60
CA VAL A 568 -7.81 -12.18 7.37
C VAL A 568 -8.68 -10.91 7.32
N PHE A 569 -8.33 -10.02 6.39
CA PHE A 569 -8.81 -8.64 6.33
C PHE A 569 -9.05 -8.18 4.89
N ILE A 570 -9.83 -7.12 4.71
CA ILE A 570 -10.27 -6.64 3.39
C ILE A 570 -9.13 -6.21 2.46
N TYR A 571 -8.00 -5.74 2.98
CA TYR A 571 -6.84 -5.38 2.15
C TYR A 571 -6.26 -6.58 1.37
N HIS A 572 -6.56 -7.82 1.76
CA HIS A 572 -6.19 -9.03 1.00
C HIS A 572 -6.91 -9.12 -0.36
N TYR A 573 -8.01 -8.40 -0.52
CA TYR A 573 -8.75 -8.28 -1.78
C TYR A 573 -8.15 -7.22 -2.72
N TYR A 574 -7.26 -6.35 -2.25
CA TYR A 574 -6.65 -5.29 -3.07
C TYR A 574 -6.01 -5.79 -4.37
N PRO A 575 -5.28 -6.93 -4.42
CA PRO A 575 -4.81 -7.51 -5.68
C PRO A 575 -5.89 -7.78 -6.73
N SER A 576 -7.14 -8.02 -6.33
CA SER A 576 -8.27 -8.23 -7.24
C SER A 576 -8.80 -6.92 -7.84
N VAL A 577 -8.58 -5.78 -7.19
CA VAL A 577 -9.19 -4.48 -7.53
C VAL A 577 -8.78 -3.97 -8.92
N PRO A 578 -7.51 -4.01 -9.36
CA PRO A 578 -7.16 -3.61 -10.72
C PRO A 578 -7.92 -4.40 -11.78
N PHE A 579 -8.14 -5.69 -11.56
CA PHE A 579 -8.86 -6.55 -12.52
C PHE A 579 -10.38 -6.37 -12.44
N LEU A 580 -10.92 -6.04 -11.26
CA LEU A 580 -12.30 -5.57 -11.08
C LEU A 580 -12.55 -4.30 -11.91
N ILE A 581 -11.62 -3.35 -11.88
CA ILE A 581 -11.70 -2.11 -12.68
C ILE A 581 -11.63 -2.42 -14.17
N VAL A 582 -10.75 -3.32 -14.62
CA VAL A 582 -10.71 -3.74 -16.04
C VAL A 582 -12.03 -4.39 -16.47
N ALA A 583 -12.65 -5.20 -15.61
CA ALA A 583 -13.98 -5.77 -15.85
C ALA A 583 -15.04 -4.68 -16.00
N LEU A 584 -15.04 -3.69 -15.10
CA LEU A 584 -15.94 -2.54 -15.16
C LEU A 584 -15.79 -1.80 -16.49
N VAL A 585 -14.56 -1.45 -16.88
CA VAL A 585 -14.29 -0.77 -18.16
C VAL A 585 -14.76 -1.61 -19.36
N TYR A 586 -14.57 -2.94 -19.32
CA TYR A 586 -15.08 -3.83 -20.36
C TYR A 586 -16.61 -3.82 -20.46
N GLY A 587 -17.32 -3.90 -19.33
CA GLY A 587 -18.78 -3.80 -19.28
C GLY A 587 -19.29 -2.46 -19.82
N LEU A 588 -18.66 -1.36 -19.41
CA LEU A 588 -18.99 0.00 -19.87
C LEU A 588 -18.72 0.18 -21.38
N LYS A 589 -17.63 -0.39 -21.90
CA LYS A 589 -17.37 -0.46 -23.34
C LYS A 589 -18.50 -1.17 -24.07
N CYS A 590 -18.93 -2.35 -23.58
CA CYS A 590 -20.02 -3.10 -24.20
C CYS A 590 -21.36 -2.34 -24.21
N LEU A 591 -21.61 -1.46 -23.22
CA LEU A 591 -22.77 -0.57 -23.23
C LEU A 591 -22.67 0.50 -24.32
N ILE A 592 -21.51 1.16 -24.44
CA ILE A 592 -21.29 2.19 -25.47
C ILE A 592 -21.37 1.59 -26.88
N ASP A 593 -20.81 0.40 -27.07
CA ASP A 593 -20.86 -0.29 -28.36
C ASP A 593 -22.31 -0.65 -28.77
N LYS A 594 -23.23 -0.77 -27.81
CA LYS A 594 -24.68 -0.94 -28.08
C LYS A 594 -25.38 0.38 -28.39
N ASP A 595 -25.09 1.44 -27.64
CA ASP A 595 -25.67 2.77 -27.84
C ASP A 595 -24.69 3.87 -27.38
N ALA A 596 -24.28 4.73 -28.30
CA ALA A 596 -23.34 5.81 -28.05
C ALA A 596 -23.82 6.80 -26.95
N ARG A 597 -25.14 6.88 -26.68
CA ARG A 597 -25.69 7.72 -25.61
C ARG A 597 -25.20 7.32 -24.21
N TYR A 598 -24.77 6.06 -24.02
CA TYR A 598 -24.18 5.62 -22.76
C TYR A 598 -22.85 6.33 -22.45
N GLU A 599 -22.12 6.85 -23.44
CA GLU A 599 -20.87 7.56 -23.20
C GLU A 599 -21.07 8.77 -22.28
N LYS A 600 -22.13 9.55 -22.48
CA LYS A 600 -22.47 10.69 -21.60
C LYS A 600 -22.79 10.22 -20.18
N ARG A 601 -23.56 9.14 -20.04
CA ARG A 601 -23.92 8.56 -18.73
C ARG A 601 -22.69 8.03 -17.99
N ILE A 602 -21.76 7.44 -18.71
CA ILE A 602 -20.50 6.91 -18.16
C ILE A 602 -19.58 8.04 -17.69
N LYS A 603 -19.52 9.16 -18.41
CA LYS A 603 -18.79 10.36 -17.94
C LYS A 603 -19.38 10.91 -16.64
N ILE A 604 -20.71 10.93 -16.52
CA ILE A 604 -21.40 11.33 -15.27
C ILE A 604 -21.09 10.33 -14.15
N PHE A 605 -21.12 9.03 -14.43
CA PHE A 605 -20.74 7.99 -13.47
C PHE A 605 -19.29 8.15 -12.99
N ALA A 606 -18.34 8.38 -13.90
CA ALA A 606 -16.95 8.62 -13.53
C ALA A 606 -16.78 9.87 -12.67
N LEU A 607 -17.52 10.95 -12.98
CA LEU A 607 -17.55 12.15 -12.14
C LEU A 607 -18.13 11.85 -10.74
N ALA A 608 -19.17 11.02 -10.65
CA ALA A 608 -19.73 10.60 -9.37
C ALA A 608 -18.73 9.78 -8.54
N CYS A 609 -17.94 8.90 -9.16
CA CYS A 609 -16.86 8.17 -8.47
C CYS A 609 -15.79 9.12 -7.91
N ILE A 610 -15.38 10.14 -8.68
CA ILE A 610 -14.41 11.17 -8.24
C ILE A 610 -15.01 12.00 -7.10
N LEU A 611 -16.27 12.43 -7.21
CA LEU A 611 -16.94 13.19 -6.16
C LEU A 611 -17.01 12.38 -4.87
N LEU A 612 -17.41 11.11 -4.95
CA LEU A 612 -17.49 10.23 -3.79
C LEU A 612 -16.11 10.03 -3.14
N PHE A 613 -15.05 9.90 -3.95
CA PHE A 613 -13.67 9.88 -3.46
C PHE A 613 -13.32 11.11 -2.64
N VAL A 614 -13.61 12.31 -3.13
CA VAL A 614 -13.39 13.55 -2.38
C VAL A 614 -14.20 13.57 -1.07
N LEU A 615 -15.47 13.13 -1.11
CA LEU A 615 -16.36 13.12 0.06
C LEU A 615 -15.94 12.14 1.16
N PHE A 616 -15.13 11.12 0.81
CA PHE A 616 -14.63 10.09 1.72
C PHE A 616 -13.15 10.25 2.11
N LEU A 617 -12.46 11.30 1.64
CA LEU A 617 -11.09 11.62 2.08
C LEU A 617 -10.90 11.67 3.60
N PRO A 618 -11.88 12.13 4.41
CA PRO A 618 -11.75 12.04 5.87
C PRO A 618 -11.60 10.63 6.42
N ALA A 619 -12.20 9.62 5.77
CA ALA A 619 -12.13 8.22 6.20
C ALA A 619 -11.00 7.44 5.51
N THR A 620 -10.54 7.86 4.33
CA THR A 620 -9.55 7.12 3.55
C THR A 620 -8.14 7.70 3.65
N ALA A 621 -8.01 8.99 3.95
CA ALA A 621 -6.74 9.72 3.96
C ALA A 621 -6.47 10.49 5.27
N GLY A 622 -7.41 10.47 6.23
CA GLY A 622 -7.22 11.08 7.55
C GLY A 622 -7.48 12.58 7.60
N PHE A 623 -8.25 13.15 6.67
CA PHE A 623 -8.69 14.55 6.79
C PHE A 623 -9.60 14.69 8.02
N GLY A 624 -9.36 15.67 8.90
CA GLY A 624 -10.25 15.92 10.03
C GLY A 624 -11.68 16.20 9.59
N THR A 625 -12.66 15.66 10.30
CA THR A 625 -14.11 15.89 10.08
C THR A 625 -14.88 15.83 11.40
N THR A 626 -16.20 16.00 11.37
CA THR A 626 -17.05 15.90 12.57
C THR A 626 -17.64 14.50 12.73
N GLN A 627 -17.91 14.08 13.97
CA GLN A 627 -18.62 12.83 14.25
C GLN A 627 -20.00 12.79 13.56
N ALA A 628 -20.70 13.93 13.50
CA ALA A 628 -21.98 14.05 12.83
C ALA A 628 -21.90 13.74 11.32
N TYR A 629 -20.82 14.13 10.65
CA TYR A 629 -20.60 13.80 9.24
C TYR A 629 -20.31 12.31 9.04
N ILE A 630 -19.52 11.71 9.94
CA ILE A 630 -19.24 10.26 9.94
C ILE A 630 -20.54 9.47 10.08
N ASP A 631 -21.34 9.78 11.11
CA ASP A 631 -22.57 9.05 11.42
C ASP A 631 -23.69 9.32 10.39
N GLY A 632 -23.82 10.56 9.91
CA GLY A 632 -24.91 10.98 9.04
C GLY A 632 -24.70 10.71 7.55
N PHE A 633 -23.44 10.71 7.07
CA PHE A 633 -23.14 10.55 5.65
C PHE A 633 -22.25 9.34 5.35
N MET A 634 -21.16 9.12 6.10
CA MET A 634 -20.17 8.10 5.72
C MET A 634 -20.59 6.68 6.09
N ARG A 635 -21.29 6.48 7.21
CA ARG A 635 -21.69 5.15 7.70
C ARG A 635 -22.87 4.57 6.91
N TRP A 636 -22.56 3.99 5.75
CA TRP A 636 -23.58 3.40 4.87
C TRP A 636 -24.08 2.02 5.34
N PHE A 637 -23.22 1.29 6.04
CA PHE A 637 -23.59 0.06 6.73
C PHE A 637 -23.30 0.17 8.23
N PRO A 638 -24.02 -0.56 9.10
CA PRO A 638 -23.69 -0.63 10.52
C PRO A 638 -22.27 -1.14 10.81
N SER A 639 -21.72 -1.96 9.92
CA SER A 639 -20.35 -2.50 9.99
C SER A 639 -19.27 -1.51 9.54
N TRP A 640 -19.65 -0.37 8.96
CA TRP A 640 -18.72 0.67 8.53
C TRP A 640 -18.38 1.57 9.72
N TYR A 641 -17.33 1.21 10.42
CA TYR A 641 -16.88 1.90 11.61
C TYR A 641 -15.70 2.82 11.29
N PHE A 642 -15.86 4.11 11.58
CA PHE A 642 -14.89 5.16 11.29
C PHE A 642 -14.60 6.04 12.52
N GLY A 643 -14.98 5.62 13.73
CA GLY A 643 -15.02 6.47 14.93
C GLY A 643 -16.34 6.30 15.67
#